data_AF-A0A9W8FLP8-F1
#
_entry.id   AF-A0A9W8FLP8-F1
#
_cell.length_a   1.000
_cell.length_b   1.000
_cell.length_c   1.000
_cell.angle_alpha   90.00
_cell.angle_beta   90.00
_cell.angle_gamma   90.00
#
_symmetry.space_group_name_H-M   'P 1'
#
loop_
_entity.id
_entity.type
_entity.pdbx_description
1 polymer ?
#
loop_
_entity_poly.entity_id
_entity_poly.type
_entity_poly.pdbx_seq_one_letter_code
_entity_poly.pdbx_strand_id
1 'polypeptide(L)'
;MDFATSEQQPTLEQLDTWCKQALSSPTAEQREEAERRLRYYFPTFSETLAELSGSHEFSSGQERVLTVFPSIKGPADAAKLMTWFLHQSSEVFSITYVVRRLKTLVLNHLSVMSSSQKIELRDSLFGAIRDKYANMPAFLIEDISRTLALVVMFTWFDILDSQDIVDAIFDLAKASDKHAILALQMMRAFVEEFNRELPSKYIARQRRVVVTFRDKQLKAIFEHALISMREALSAISGAPGGHGINDDLVAKRMILSNALLLQRDCLGFDFIGLAPDDASDDAVAIQIPSTWKDIVQVDNFLDPYFNGYKHSDPSISSQFVEVLVMIASIRRSFYMESVRIEFVKRMSAGIVEILSGAIGLEDVENYHHLCRLLARFRCIHTLIEIEESPVYRELLVAAESFTMTGLTLWEWSANSIAPLLTFWSKVASSHDLRDNSNTEIAGDVIASTLPRIVREYLRAMIHATSRVVSGDSMADNPLENADALLDNMALVANIARSSYEVCAPVAIEILREMAAEYQGMLNSGAVNDETVAVIENQLAWPVYAVGQFIGGRQPYKSLPEDDRLDAEMFATGLELDRLVQQRLQSSITAPASEALELAFIQLYCNFRTSYVGEQGYKATAVFAKLSSFIGINDSAGVLDLVLQKVLFNFRTWQSQSGVMQRSLQLFHELTTGYVSVRQVAKLDTMKLLLANHSSDQFQFLRTIDVYKQRALYYGGLARVLFTSETSAAQFVEFMRPWERVLDELLAMSDAQLAQETVRAELLRMLRDLRGFLAAITSKANYQMFFEWLCPARARIFIRSVRMVADTRVQVAALKLMAEFVYNRTQRLNFDVSSANGILIFRKASKAMWEYGNGILESGRQGALVRDVYKDRYKGVAVCFNILTRLVSGKYVAIGVMPLYGDDALDNAYRVVLELLKQFPVADVIAYPKLGKATMSMLEVLVAKSNIDLVPIDGAVYEHMMRLCVEAFDHAETAVSSSACSVIDNILTAALENMSANKQTRVVELVQQRKDVVTYLLKTMLNIVLFEDRPNDWSFSRPLFCLIVLDRDLALQHTSQVVQYQPAERRDDLVKALKDLLSATDFVLSTNNRDEFTQALAQYRREVTSKNLILMVPTTQTLGAPVDLMGSADGDANASDGGQQQRNDNEEAMAD
;
A
#
# COMPACT_ATOMS: atom_id res chain seq x y z
N MET A 1 -13.81 1.69 48.26
CA MET A 1 -14.81 0.68 48.68
C MET A 1 -14.19 -0.67 48.43
N ASP A 2 -13.89 -1.37 49.51
CA ASP A 2 -13.35 -2.73 49.51
C ASP A 2 -14.32 -3.69 48.80
N PHE A 3 -13.89 -4.28 47.69
CA PHE A 3 -14.49 -5.51 47.16
C PHE A 3 -13.60 -6.67 47.58
N ALA A 4 -13.73 -7.06 48.86
CA ALA A 4 -13.39 -8.40 49.28
C ALA A 4 -14.64 -9.29 49.13
N THR A 5 -14.41 -10.55 48.76
CA THR A 5 -15.31 -11.72 48.88
C THR A 5 -16.47 -11.87 47.88
N SER A 6 -16.21 -12.55 46.75
CA SER A 6 -16.73 -13.92 46.58
C SER A 6 -15.93 -14.70 45.53
N GLU A 7 -15.46 -15.87 45.96
CA GLU A 7 -14.87 -16.94 45.16
C GLU A 7 -15.98 -17.66 44.35
N GLN A 8 -16.72 -16.93 43.52
CA GLN A 8 -17.76 -17.52 42.68
C GLN A 8 -17.34 -17.46 41.21
N GLN A 9 -17.45 -18.61 40.53
CA GLN A 9 -17.33 -18.70 39.07
C GLN A 9 -18.19 -17.60 38.43
N PRO A 10 -17.69 -16.92 37.36
CA PRO A 10 -18.52 -15.94 36.70
C PRO A 10 -19.78 -16.62 36.19
N THR A 11 -20.94 -16.05 36.51
CA THR A 11 -22.22 -16.53 35.97
C THR A 11 -22.25 -16.30 34.46
N LEU A 12 -23.11 -17.02 33.75
CA LEU A 12 -23.32 -16.81 32.30
C LEU A 12 -23.61 -15.32 32.01
N GLU A 13 -24.45 -14.69 32.84
CA GLU A 13 -24.80 -13.27 32.76
C GLU A 13 -23.60 -12.32 32.94
N GLN A 14 -22.64 -12.67 33.80
CA GLN A 14 -21.43 -11.87 33.99
C GLN A 14 -20.49 -11.95 32.78
N LEU A 15 -20.32 -13.15 32.21
CA LEU A 15 -19.57 -13.33 30.96
C LEU A 15 -20.23 -12.57 29.80
N ASP A 16 -21.56 -12.63 29.68
CA ASP A 16 -22.31 -11.88 28.68
C ASP A 16 -22.13 -10.36 28.83
N THR A 17 -22.16 -9.88 30.08
CA THR A 17 -21.94 -8.47 30.40
C THR A 17 -20.54 -8.00 29.99
N TRP A 18 -19.51 -8.77 30.27
CA TRP A 18 -18.13 -8.43 29.89
C TRP A 18 -17.96 -8.46 28.36
N CYS A 19 -18.51 -9.44 27.65
CA CYS A 19 -18.48 -9.48 26.19
C CYS A 19 -19.12 -8.23 25.58
N LYS A 20 -20.26 -7.80 26.12
CA LYS A 20 -20.93 -6.56 25.72
C LYS A 20 -20.06 -5.33 26.01
N GLN A 21 -19.44 -5.24 27.18
CA GLN A 21 -18.55 -4.12 27.54
C GLN A 21 -17.33 -4.04 26.62
N ALA A 22 -16.71 -5.16 26.29
CA ALA A 22 -15.55 -5.22 25.41
C ALA A 22 -15.87 -4.73 23.98
N LEU A 23 -17.06 -5.07 23.46
CA LEU A 23 -17.44 -4.75 22.08
C LEU A 23 -18.21 -3.42 21.91
N SER A 24 -18.85 -2.89 22.96
CA SER A 24 -19.77 -1.75 22.84
C SER A 24 -19.54 -0.58 23.81
N SER A 25 -18.62 -0.68 24.78
CA SER A 25 -18.40 0.43 25.72
C SER A 25 -17.75 1.65 25.03
N PRO A 26 -18.21 2.88 25.30
CA PRO A 26 -17.63 4.11 24.74
C PRO A 26 -16.29 4.49 25.37
N THR A 27 -15.89 3.89 26.50
CA THR A 27 -14.64 4.20 27.20
C THR A 27 -13.56 3.14 26.91
N ALA A 28 -12.36 3.59 26.54
CA ALA A 28 -11.24 2.68 26.22
C ALA A 28 -10.83 1.82 27.42
N GLU A 29 -10.75 2.43 28.61
CA GLU A 29 -10.38 1.74 29.87
C GLU A 29 -11.33 0.59 30.22
N GLN A 30 -12.64 0.78 30.04
CA GLN A 30 -13.62 -0.29 30.30
C GLN A 30 -13.55 -1.42 29.27
N ARG A 31 -13.22 -1.10 28.01
CA ARG A 31 -13.01 -2.12 26.97
C ARG A 31 -11.77 -2.96 27.29
N GLU A 32 -10.66 -2.31 27.63
CA GLU A 32 -9.41 -2.98 27.99
C GLU A 32 -9.56 -3.83 29.26
N GLU A 33 -10.25 -3.33 30.29
CA GLU A 33 -10.51 -4.08 31.52
C GLU A 33 -11.39 -5.32 31.26
N ALA A 34 -12.48 -5.16 30.50
CA ALA A 34 -13.35 -6.27 30.13
C ALA A 34 -12.61 -7.30 29.27
N GLU A 35 -11.79 -6.84 28.32
CA GLU A 35 -10.98 -7.70 27.48
C GLU A 35 -9.92 -8.45 28.30
N ARG A 36 -9.27 -7.81 29.26
CA ARG A 36 -8.31 -8.44 30.18
C ARG A 36 -8.95 -9.59 30.96
N ARG A 37 -10.16 -9.39 31.48
CA ARG A 37 -10.92 -10.42 32.19
C ARG A 37 -11.34 -11.56 31.27
N LEU A 38 -11.84 -11.25 30.08
CA LEU A 38 -12.26 -12.26 29.11
C LEU A 38 -11.10 -13.10 28.57
N ARG A 39 -9.90 -12.52 28.38
CA ARG A 39 -8.70 -13.27 27.94
C ARG A 39 -8.32 -14.38 28.92
N TYR A 40 -8.56 -14.19 30.21
CA TYR A 40 -8.33 -15.22 31.25
C TYR A 40 -9.28 -16.42 31.10
N TYR A 41 -10.55 -16.19 30.76
CA TYR A 41 -11.55 -17.26 30.60
C TYR A 41 -11.58 -17.85 29.18
N PHE A 42 -11.20 -17.07 28.16
CA PHE A 42 -11.19 -17.46 26.76
C PHE A 42 -9.79 -17.28 26.14
N PRO A 43 -8.75 -17.97 26.65
CA PRO A 43 -7.38 -17.82 26.16
C PRO A 43 -7.22 -18.40 24.74
N THR A 44 -6.46 -17.69 23.91
CA THR A 44 -6.08 -18.17 22.56
C THR A 44 -4.61 -18.60 22.48
N PHE A 45 -3.82 -18.35 23.53
CA PHE A 45 -2.39 -18.69 23.61
C PHE A 45 -1.57 -18.12 22.43
N SER A 46 -2.04 -17.02 21.86
CA SER A 46 -1.50 -16.41 20.63
C SER A 46 -1.26 -14.90 20.79
N GLU A 47 -1.48 -14.35 21.99
CA GLU A 47 -1.16 -12.95 22.29
C GLU A 47 0.37 -12.72 22.23
N THR A 48 0.82 -11.56 21.79
CA THR A 48 2.25 -11.24 21.82
C THR A 48 2.75 -11.11 23.26
N LEU A 49 4.04 -11.38 23.49
CA LEU A 49 4.63 -11.19 24.82
C LEU A 49 4.51 -9.74 25.30
N ALA A 50 4.53 -8.76 24.39
CA ALA A 50 4.28 -7.34 24.68
C ALA A 50 2.86 -7.09 25.22
N GLU A 51 1.85 -7.73 24.66
CA GLU A 51 0.46 -7.66 25.14
C GLU A 51 0.25 -8.28 26.54
N LEU A 52 1.17 -9.17 26.95
CA LEU A 52 1.22 -9.72 28.31
C LEU A 52 2.14 -8.92 29.25
N SER A 53 3.10 -8.16 28.71
CA SER A 53 4.14 -7.44 29.48
C SER A 53 3.94 -5.93 29.56
N GLY A 54 2.86 -5.38 28.99
CA GLY A 54 2.34 -4.05 29.33
C GLY A 54 2.01 -3.85 30.82
N SER A 55 2.23 -4.87 31.66
CA SER A 55 2.01 -4.89 33.10
C SER A 55 3.27 -5.16 33.96
N HIS A 56 4.49 -4.93 33.47
CA HIS A 56 5.68 -5.00 34.34
C HIS A 56 6.62 -3.79 34.18
N GLU A 57 6.33 -2.73 34.94
CA GLU A 57 7.41 -1.94 35.53
C GLU A 57 8.21 -2.83 36.48
N PHE A 58 9.53 -2.68 36.47
CA PHE A 58 10.47 -3.27 37.42
C PHE A 58 9.93 -3.23 38.86
N SER A 59 9.33 -4.32 39.32
CA SER A 59 9.09 -4.54 40.74
C SER A 59 8.96 -6.03 41.04
N SER A 60 9.79 -6.48 41.96
CA SER A 60 9.71 -7.76 42.64
C SER A 60 8.44 -7.79 43.51
N GLY A 61 7.45 -8.59 43.16
CA GLY A 61 6.27 -8.80 43.99
C GLY A 61 5.47 -10.01 43.52
N GLN A 62 5.28 -10.99 44.40
CA GLN A 62 4.53 -12.22 44.14
C GLN A 62 3.08 -11.93 43.74
N GLU A 63 2.70 -12.22 42.49
CA GLU A 63 1.30 -12.22 42.08
C GLU A 63 0.63 -13.58 42.38
N ARG A 64 -0.50 -13.50 43.09
CA ARG A 64 -1.31 -14.65 43.51
C ARG A 64 -2.08 -15.22 42.31
N VAL A 65 -1.84 -16.48 41.99
CA VAL A 65 -2.57 -17.29 41.00
C VAL A 65 -4.00 -17.52 41.50
N LEU A 66 -5.00 -17.08 40.72
CA LEU A 66 -6.41 -17.38 40.94
C LEU A 66 -6.74 -18.77 40.37
N THR A 67 -7.47 -19.62 41.10
CA THR A 67 -7.83 -20.99 40.68
C THR A 67 -9.35 -21.16 40.61
N VAL A 68 -9.98 -21.09 39.43
CA VAL A 68 -11.39 -21.56 39.25
C VAL A 68 -11.73 -21.95 37.79
N PHE A 69 -12.56 -23.01 37.64
CA PHE A 69 -12.74 -24.00 36.52
C PHE A 69 -11.54 -24.97 36.42
N PRO A 70 -11.66 -26.25 35.98
CA PRO A 70 -10.47 -27.08 35.79
C PRO A 70 -9.50 -26.23 34.96
N SER A 71 -8.33 -25.96 35.55
CA SER A 71 -7.33 -25.02 35.00
C SER A 71 -7.27 -25.23 33.49
N ILE A 72 -7.40 -24.18 32.67
CA ILE A 72 -7.32 -24.34 31.22
C ILE A 72 -5.86 -24.69 30.93
N LYS A 73 -5.55 -25.99 30.83
CA LYS A 73 -4.16 -26.48 30.73
C LYS A 73 -3.63 -26.36 29.31
N GLY A 74 -4.52 -26.21 28.34
CA GLY A 74 -4.14 -26.00 26.95
C GLY A 74 -5.30 -25.68 26.01
N PRO A 75 -4.99 -25.60 24.70
CA PRO A 75 -5.92 -25.19 23.66
C PRO A 75 -7.22 -26.01 23.61
N ALA A 76 -7.17 -27.32 23.86
CA ALA A 76 -8.35 -28.17 23.83
C ALA A 76 -9.37 -27.83 24.93
N ASP A 77 -8.90 -27.51 26.13
CA ASP A 77 -9.76 -27.11 27.26
C ASP A 77 -10.42 -25.75 26.97
N ALA A 78 -9.65 -24.82 26.38
CA ALA A 78 -10.14 -23.51 25.97
C ALA A 78 -11.23 -23.63 24.88
N ALA A 79 -11.00 -24.48 23.87
CA ALA A 79 -11.96 -24.74 22.81
C ALA A 79 -13.27 -25.33 23.37
N LYS A 80 -13.19 -26.28 24.32
CA LYS A 80 -14.35 -26.87 24.98
C LYS A 80 -15.17 -25.85 25.77
N LEU A 81 -14.49 -24.95 26.49
CA LEU A 81 -15.18 -23.89 27.23
C LEU A 81 -15.85 -22.88 26.29
N MET A 82 -15.16 -22.50 25.21
CA MET A 82 -15.71 -21.62 24.17
C MET A 82 -16.91 -22.25 23.46
N THR A 83 -16.87 -23.53 23.09
CA THR A 83 -18.01 -24.22 22.46
C THR A 83 -19.16 -24.42 23.45
N TRP A 84 -18.88 -24.74 24.70
CA TRP A 84 -19.92 -24.76 25.74
C TRP A 84 -20.61 -23.41 25.87
N PHE A 85 -19.86 -22.31 25.96
CA PHE A 85 -20.43 -20.97 26.08
C PHE A 85 -21.22 -20.56 24.83
N LEU A 86 -20.76 -20.94 23.64
CA LEU A 86 -21.50 -20.79 22.39
C LEU A 86 -22.87 -21.50 22.43
N HIS A 87 -22.93 -22.70 23.03
CA HIS A 87 -24.16 -23.47 23.21
C HIS A 87 -25.07 -22.95 24.34
N GLN A 88 -24.54 -22.24 25.33
CA GLN A 88 -25.34 -21.69 26.43
C GLN A 88 -25.85 -20.27 26.18
N SER A 89 -25.02 -19.36 25.66
CA SER A 89 -25.41 -17.96 25.48
C SER A 89 -26.41 -17.77 24.32
N SER A 90 -27.34 -16.85 24.49
CA SER A 90 -28.25 -16.34 23.44
C SER A 90 -27.89 -14.92 23.00
N GLU A 91 -26.89 -14.29 23.63
CA GLU A 91 -26.51 -12.90 23.40
C GLU A 91 -25.60 -12.76 22.17
N VAL A 92 -25.95 -11.85 21.27
CA VAL A 92 -25.25 -11.62 19.99
C VAL A 92 -23.78 -11.21 20.21
N PHE A 93 -23.51 -10.33 21.18
CA PHE A 93 -22.14 -9.88 21.48
C PHE A 93 -21.26 -11.01 22.02
N SER A 94 -21.82 -11.88 22.85
CA SER A 94 -21.13 -13.03 23.45
C SER A 94 -20.76 -14.08 22.42
N ILE A 95 -21.71 -14.43 21.54
CA ILE A 95 -21.45 -15.34 20.42
C ILE A 95 -20.38 -14.74 19.50
N THR A 96 -20.49 -13.45 19.15
CA THR A 96 -19.49 -12.76 18.32
C THR A 96 -18.09 -12.82 18.93
N TYR A 97 -17.96 -12.50 20.22
CA TYR A 97 -16.68 -12.49 20.91
C TYR A 97 -16.04 -13.89 20.91
N VAL A 98 -16.79 -14.91 21.29
CA VAL A 98 -16.27 -16.27 21.42
C VAL A 98 -15.96 -16.91 20.07
N VAL A 99 -16.76 -16.67 19.03
CA VAL A 99 -16.45 -17.16 17.68
C VAL A 99 -15.15 -16.54 17.14
N ARG A 100 -14.91 -15.24 17.39
CA ARG A 100 -13.63 -14.58 17.01
C ARG A 100 -12.43 -15.20 17.75
N ARG A 101 -12.56 -15.46 19.05
CA ARG A 101 -11.51 -16.11 19.84
C ARG A 101 -11.29 -17.55 19.39
N LEU A 102 -12.36 -18.30 19.13
CA LEU A 102 -12.27 -19.67 18.64
C LEU A 102 -11.61 -19.74 17.26
N LYS A 103 -11.93 -18.82 16.34
CA LYS A 103 -11.25 -18.70 15.04
C LYS A 103 -9.74 -18.49 15.20
N THR A 104 -9.33 -17.63 16.14
CA THR A 104 -7.90 -17.40 16.46
C THR A 104 -7.24 -18.66 17.04
N LEU A 105 -7.93 -19.34 17.96
CA LEU A 105 -7.46 -20.58 18.59
C LEU A 105 -7.31 -21.72 17.58
N VAL A 106 -8.28 -21.87 16.67
CA VAL A 106 -8.25 -22.85 15.57
C VAL A 106 -7.08 -22.56 14.63
N LEU A 107 -6.91 -21.30 14.23
CA LEU A 107 -5.84 -20.90 13.32
C LEU A 107 -4.46 -21.25 13.89
N ASN A 108 -4.24 -21.06 15.20
CA ASN A 108 -2.91 -21.20 15.79
C ASN A 108 -2.64 -22.53 16.51
N HIS A 109 -3.65 -23.22 17.03
CA HIS A 109 -3.43 -24.34 17.97
C HIS A 109 -4.26 -25.60 17.69
N LEU A 110 -5.04 -25.65 16.60
CA LEU A 110 -5.80 -26.86 16.26
C LEU A 110 -4.89 -28.09 16.09
N SER A 111 -3.64 -27.93 15.64
CA SER A 111 -2.73 -29.06 15.41
C SER A 111 -2.42 -29.90 16.66
N VAL A 112 -2.43 -29.29 17.85
CA VAL A 112 -2.16 -29.98 19.15
C VAL A 112 -3.32 -30.86 19.58
N MET A 113 -4.54 -30.53 19.15
CA MET A 113 -5.72 -31.26 19.57
C MET A 113 -5.69 -32.69 19.01
N SER A 114 -6.10 -33.66 19.81
CA SER A 114 -6.25 -35.03 19.36
C SER A 114 -7.32 -35.14 18.27
N SER A 115 -7.28 -36.19 17.44
CA SER A 115 -8.29 -36.37 16.39
C SER A 115 -9.72 -36.40 16.96
N SER A 116 -9.91 -36.98 18.15
CA SER A 116 -11.21 -36.98 18.83
C SER A 116 -11.67 -35.58 19.25
N GLN A 117 -10.76 -34.73 19.76
CA GLN A 117 -11.08 -33.35 20.14
C GLN A 117 -11.40 -32.47 18.91
N LYS A 118 -10.68 -32.67 17.80
CA LYS A 118 -10.94 -31.99 16.53
C LYS A 118 -12.33 -32.33 15.99
N ILE A 119 -12.72 -33.60 16.04
CA ILE A 119 -14.07 -34.07 15.66
C ILE A 119 -15.13 -33.46 16.59
N GLU A 120 -14.92 -33.51 17.90
CA GLU A 120 -15.84 -32.92 18.90
C GLU A 120 -16.06 -31.41 18.64
N LEU A 121 -14.99 -30.65 18.34
CA LEU A 121 -15.06 -29.23 18.01
C LEU A 121 -15.85 -28.97 16.71
N ARG A 122 -15.53 -29.71 15.65
CA ARG A 122 -16.20 -29.63 14.35
C ARG A 122 -17.71 -29.89 14.48
N ASP A 123 -18.07 -31.00 15.14
CA ASP A 123 -19.45 -31.42 15.31
C ASP A 123 -20.22 -30.48 16.24
N SER A 124 -19.56 -29.94 17.27
CA SER A 124 -20.14 -28.92 18.15
C SER A 124 -20.46 -27.62 17.43
N LEU A 125 -19.59 -27.16 16.51
CA LEU A 125 -19.83 -25.96 15.70
C LEU A 125 -20.96 -26.16 14.70
N PHE A 126 -20.98 -27.31 14.02
CA PHE A 126 -22.07 -27.67 13.12
C PHE A 126 -23.41 -27.79 13.88
N GLY A 127 -23.40 -28.44 15.04
CA GLY A 127 -24.56 -28.54 15.94
C GLY A 127 -25.06 -27.18 16.44
N ALA A 128 -24.16 -26.26 16.78
CA ALA A 128 -24.54 -24.91 17.23
C ALA A 128 -25.33 -24.16 16.15
N ILE A 129 -24.92 -24.28 14.88
CA ILE A 129 -25.68 -23.69 13.75
C ILE A 129 -27.03 -24.42 13.61
N ARG A 130 -27.02 -25.75 13.51
CA ARG A 130 -28.24 -26.56 13.29
C ARG A 130 -29.30 -26.35 14.36
N ASP A 131 -28.90 -26.21 15.62
CA ASP A 131 -29.83 -26.18 16.75
C ASP A 131 -30.29 -24.74 17.10
N LYS A 132 -29.52 -23.70 16.72
CA LYS A 132 -29.82 -22.29 17.08
C LYS A 132 -30.10 -21.35 15.91
N TYR A 133 -30.02 -21.78 14.64
CA TYR A 133 -30.12 -20.88 13.49
C TYR A 133 -31.39 -20.00 13.48
N ALA A 134 -32.52 -20.52 13.97
CA ALA A 134 -33.81 -19.80 13.94
C ALA A 134 -33.81 -18.49 14.76
N ASN A 135 -32.93 -18.39 15.77
CA ASN A 135 -32.83 -17.23 16.66
C ASN A 135 -31.52 -16.44 16.43
N MET A 136 -30.79 -16.73 15.35
CA MET A 136 -29.46 -16.17 15.10
C MET A 136 -29.47 -15.27 13.86
N PRO A 137 -28.90 -14.05 13.94
CA PRO A 137 -28.66 -13.21 12.76
C PRO A 137 -27.79 -13.91 11.70
N ALA A 138 -28.03 -13.62 10.42
CA ALA A 138 -27.32 -14.24 9.30
C ALA A 138 -25.78 -14.07 9.37
N PHE A 139 -25.28 -12.91 9.80
CA PHE A 139 -23.84 -12.68 9.93
C PHE A 139 -23.16 -13.60 10.96
N LEU A 140 -23.89 -14.01 12.01
CA LEU A 140 -23.36 -14.95 13.01
C LEU A 140 -23.33 -16.38 12.46
N ILE A 141 -24.34 -16.77 11.68
CA ILE A 141 -24.34 -18.04 10.95
C ILE A 141 -23.13 -18.10 10.02
N GLU A 142 -22.85 -17.02 9.28
CA GLU A 142 -21.67 -16.90 8.43
C GLU A 142 -20.37 -17.00 9.25
N ASP A 143 -20.21 -16.27 10.35
CA ASP A 143 -18.98 -16.28 11.16
C ASP A 143 -18.69 -17.65 11.81
N ILE A 144 -19.71 -18.34 12.31
CA ILE A 144 -19.57 -19.72 12.82
C ILE A 144 -19.25 -20.67 11.67
N SER A 145 -19.90 -20.52 10.50
CA SER A 145 -19.64 -21.33 9.32
C SER A 145 -18.23 -21.15 8.78
N ARG A 146 -17.69 -19.92 8.76
CA ARG A 146 -16.30 -19.63 8.41
C ARG A 146 -15.32 -20.29 9.40
N THR A 147 -15.66 -20.26 10.69
CA THR A 147 -14.84 -20.94 11.72
C THR A 147 -14.87 -22.46 11.54
N LEU A 148 -16.03 -23.04 11.25
CA LEU A 148 -16.17 -24.46 10.90
C LEU A 148 -15.41 -24.81 9.62
N ALA A 149 -15.48 -23.97 8.57
CA ALA A 149 -14.74 -24.13 7.33
C ALA A 149 -13.22 -24.17 7.57
N LEU A 150 -12.70 -23.32 8.46
CA LEU A 150 -11.29 -23.36 8.88
C LEU A 150 -10.92 -24.67 9.59
N VAL A 151 -11.77 -25.16 10.50
CA VAL A 151 -11.55 -26.47 11.14
C VAL A 151 -11.48 -27.56 10.08
N VAL A 152 -12.46 -27.61 9.16
CA VAL A 152 -12.52 -28.59 8.07
C VAL A 152 -11.30 -28.48 7.14
N MET A 153 -10.87 -27.25 6.81
CA MET A 153 -9.67 -27.02 5.98
C MET A 153 -8.41 -27.57 6.65
N PHE A 154 -8.25 -27.34 7.96
CA PHE A 154 -7.11 -27.84 8.71
C PHE A 154 -7.19 -29.33 9.06
N THR A 155 -8.36 -29.97 8.97
CA THR A 155 -8.50 -31.41 9.18
C THR A 155 -8.68 -32.20 7.89
N TRP A 156 -8.66 -31.52 6.74
CA TRP A 156 -9.03 -32.06 5.42
C TRP A 156 -8.35 -33.38 5.03
N PHE A 157 -7.07 -33.52 5.38
CA PHE A 157 -6.27 -34.72 5.15
C PHE A 157 -5.94 -35.50 6.44
N ASP A 158 -6.20 -34.90 7.61
CA ASP A 158 -5.81 -35.45 8.91
C ASP A 158 -6.91 -36.37 9.48
N ILE A 159 -8.18 -36.11 9.13
CA ILE A 159 -9.36 -36.86 9.55
C ILE A 159 -10.19 -37.19 8.31
N LEU A 160 -10.36 -38.48 8.03
CA LEU A 160 -11.05 -39.03 6.84
C LEU A 160 -12.44 -38.39 6.65
N ASP A 161 -13.24 -38.37 7.70
CA ASP A 161 -14.65 -37.94 7.68
C ASP A 161 -14.81 -36.41 7.75
N SER A 162 -13.73 -35.62 7.58
CA SER A 162 -13.84 -34.14 7.60
C SER A 162 -14.59 -33.60 6.39
N GLN A 163 -14.47 -34.27 5.26
CA GLN A 163 -15.11 -33.88 4.01
C GLN A 163 -16.62 -34.11 4.07
N ASP A 164 -17.07 -35.09 4.85
CA ASP A 164 -18.47 -35.46 5.07
C ASP A 164 -19.32 -34.31 5.65
N ILE A 165 -18.70 -33.29 6.26
CA ILE A 165 -19.42 -32.08 6.68
C ILE A 165 -20.04 -31.36 5.47
N VAL A 166 -19.35 -31.33 4.32
CA VAL A 166 -19.91 -30.74 3.11
C VAL A 166 -21.13 -31.55 2.64
N ASP A 167 -21.05 -32.88 2.70
CA ASP A 167 -22.17 -33.78 2.40
C ASP A 167 -23.32 -33.61 3.40
N ALA A 168 -23.04 -33.43 4.69
CA ALA A 168 -24.03 -33.14 5.71
C ALA A 168 -24.75 -31.79 5.48
N ILE A 169 -24.05 -30.79 4.95
CA ILE A 169 -24.68 -29.52 4.54
C ILE A 169 -25.60 -29.73 3.33
N PHE A 170 -25.22 -30.58 2.35
CA PHE A 170 -26.11 -30.96 1.26
C PHE A 170 -27.36 -31.71 1.74
N ASP A 171 -27.22 -32.59 2.72
CA ASP A 171 -28.37 -33.33 3.28
C ASP A 171 -29.29 -32.41 4.11
N LEU A 172 -28.72 -31.42 4.81
CA LEU A 172 -29.49 -30.37 5.49
C LEU A 172 -30.39 -29.60 4.51
N ALA A 173 -29.88 -29.31 3.30
CA ALA A 173 -30.63 -28.57 2.29
C ALA A 173 -31.93 -29.29 1.85
N LYS A 174 -31.99 -30.62 1.95
CA LYS A 174 -33.13 -31.44 1.53
C LYS A 174 -34.29 -31.45 2.53
N ALA A 175 -34.09 -30.96 3.77
CA ALA A 175 -35.05 -31.12 4.86
C ALA A 175 -36.28 -30.19 4.76
N SER A 176 -36.06 -28.91 4.47
CA SER A 176 -37.13 -27.90 4.30
C SER A 176 -36.55 -26.62 3.69
N ASP A 177 -37.38 -25.72 3.20
CA ASP A 177 -36.94 -24.43 2.62
C ASP A 177 -36.07 -23.58 3.57
N LYS A 178 -36.39 -23.54 4.88
CA LYS A 178 -35.55 -22.82 5.87
C LYS A 178 -34.16 -23.44 6.00
N HIS A 179 -34.08 -24.77 5.94
CA HIS A 179 -32.81 -25.50 5.97
C HIS A 179 -32.06 -25.39 4.65
N ALA A 180 -32.75 -25.26 3.51
CA ALA A 180 -32.13 -24.95 2.22
C ALA A 180 -31.46 -23.57 2.22
N ILE A 181 -32.13 -22.54 2.74
CA ILE A 181 -31.53 -21.20 2.90
C ILE A 181 -30.28 -21.27 3.78
N LEU A 182 -30.38 -21.95 4.93
CA LEU A 182 -29.26 -22.14 5.85
C LEU A 182 -28.09 -22.86 5.16
N ALA A 183 -28.35 -23.94 4.46
CA ALA A 183 -27.32 -24.72 3.76
C ALA A 183 -26.61 -23.88 2.69
N LEU A 184 -27.34 -23.07 1.91
CA LEU A 184 -26.74 -22.16 0.92
C LEU A 184 -25.84 -21.10 1.58
N GLN A 185 -26.25 -20.53 2.71
CA GLN A 185 -25.44 -19.57 3.49
C GLN A 185 -24.15 -20.23 4.03
N MET A 186 -24.26 -21.46 4.54
CA MET A 186 -23.11 -22.22 5.01
C MET A 186 -22.13 -22.55 3.87
N MET A 187 -22.64 -23.04 2.74
CA MET A 187 -21.81 -23.33 1.55
C MET A 187 -21.09 -22.06 1.07
N ARG A 188 -21.77 -20.91 1.05
CA ARG A 188 -21.19 -19.62 0.67
C ARG A 188 -20.04 -19.25 1.62
N ALA A 189 -20.26 -19.32 2.93
CA ALA A 189 -19.22 -19.08 3.92
C ALA A 189 -18.01 -20.03 3.78
N PHE A 190 -18.24 -21.29 3.39
CA PHE A 190 -17.16 -22.24 3.07
C PHE A 190 -16.37 -21.81 1.84
N VAL A 191 -17.05 -21.49 0.74
CA VAL A 191 -16.38 -21.04 -0.50
C VAL A 191 -15.56 -19.78 -0.25
N GLU A 192 -16.13 -18.78 0.43
CA GLU A 192 -15.43 -17.53 0.80
C GLU A 192 -14.20 -17.79 1.68
N GLU A 193 -14.31 -18.63 2.73
CA GLU A 193 -13.20 -18.85 3.66
C GLU A 193 -12.10 -19.75 3.04
N PHE A 194 -12.45 -20.68 2.15
CA PHE A 194 -11.46 -21.43 1.38
C PHE A 194 -10.70 -20.54 0.39
N ASN A 195 -11.36 -19.50 -0.15
CA ASN A 195 -10.76 -18.56 -1.07
C ASN A 195 -9.96 -17.43 -0.38
N ARG A 196 -10.18 -17.19 0.91
CA ARG A 196 -9.48 -16.15 1.69
C ARG A 196 -8.02 -16.53 1.92
N GLU A 197 -7.09 -15.65 1.55
CA GLU A 197 -5.66 -15.87 1.81
C GLU A 197 -5.36 -15.98 3.32
N LEU A 198 -4.76 -17.10 3.73
CA LEU A 198 -4.30 -17.31 5.10
C LEU A 198 -2.89 -16.74 5.30
N PRO A 199 -2.45 -16.51 6.56
CA PRO A 199 -1.08 -16.11 6.86
C PRO A 199 -0.04 -16.99 6.15
N SER A 200 1.08 -16.38 5.74
CA SER A 200 2.15 -16.98 4.92
C SER A 200 2.53 -18.41 5.28
N LYS A 201 2.61 -18.72 6.59
CA LYS A 201 2.92 -20.05 7.13
C LYS A 201 1.97 -21.17 6.68
N TYR A 202 0.72 -20.85 6.35
CA TYR A 202 -0.28 -21.83 5.90
C TYR A 202 -0.45 -21.90 4.39
N ILE A 203 0.09 -20.97 3.60
CA ILE A 203 -0.17 -20.87 2.16
C ILE A 203 0.11 -22.20 1.44
N ALA A 204 1.22 -22.88 1.76
CA ALA A 204 1.56 -24.16 1.12
C ALA A 204 0.54 -25.27 1.41
N ARG A 205 0.04 -25.33 2.67
CA ARG A 205 -1.01 -26.29 3.07
C ARG A 205 -2.35 -25.90 2.45
N GLN A 206 -2.71 -24.62 2.55
CA GLN A 206 -3.94 -24.06 2.00
C GLN A 206 -4.03 -24.35 0.51
N ARG A 207 -2.99 -24.07 -0.28
CA ARG A 207 -2.97 -24.36 -1.73
C ARG A 207 -3.32 -25.81 -2.04
N ARG A 208 -2.78 -26.78 -1.28
CA ARG A 208 -3.10 -28.22 -1.49
C ARG A 208 -4.56 -28.54 -1.16
N VAL A 209 -5.06 -28.01 -0.04
CA VAL A 209 -6.45 -28.21 0.41
C VAL A 209 -7.43 -27.54 -0.56
N VAL A 210 -7.18 -26.28 -0.92
CA VAL A 210 -7.98 -25.49 -1.87
C VAL A 210 -8.04 -26.14 -3.25
N VAL A 211 -6.91 -26.62 -3.79
CA VAL A 211 -6.91 -27.39 -5.05
C VAL A 211 -7.81 -28.62 -4.95
N THR A 212 -7.73 -29.35 -3.83
CA THR A 212 -8.56 -30.55 -3.61
C THR A 212 -10.04 -30.21 -3.42
N PHE A 213 -10.35 -29.13 -2.69
CA PHE A 213 -11.71 -28.62 -2.50
C PHE A 213 -12.32 -28.17 -3.84
N ARG A 214 -11.56 -27.42 -4.64
CA ARG A 214 -11.90 -27.01 -6.00
C ARG A 214 -12.24 -28.22 -6.88
N ASP A 215 -11.41 -29.25 -6.84
CA ASP A 215 -11.54 -30.42 -7.72
C ASP A 215 -12.62 -31.41 -7.26
N LYS A 216 -12.89 -31.51 -5.95
CA LYS A 216 -13.84 -32.49 -5.39
C LYS A 216 -15.21 -31.93 -5.01
N GLN A 217 -15.27 -30.72 -4.45
CA GLN A 217 -16.47 -30.21 -3.78
C GLN A 217 -17.04 -28.95 -4.44
N LEU A 218 -16.20 -28.01 -4.90
CA LEU A 218 -16.67 -26.73 -5.44
C LEU A 218 -17.61 -26.90 -6.65
N LYS A 219 -17.34 -27.89 -7.51
CA LYS A 219 -18.22 -28.24 -8.64
C LYS A 219 -19.63 -28.64 -8.16
N ALA A 220 -19.71 -29.52 -7.16
CA ALA A 220 -20.98 -30.00 -6.61
C ALA A 220 -21.75 -28.87 -5.90
N ILE A 221 -21.05 -27.97 -5.22
CA ILE A 221 -21.63 -26.79 -4.59
C ILE A 221 -22.25 -25.86 -5.65
N PHE A 222 -21.52 -25.59 -6.73
CA PHE A 222 -22.04 -24.80 -7.86
C PHE A 222 -23.24 -25.48 -8.53
N GLU A 223 -23.18 -26.80 -8.75
CA GLU A 223 -24.28 -27.58 -9.34
C GLU A 223 -25.55 -27.54 -8.48
N HIS A 224 -25.41 -27.68 -7.16
CA HIS A 224 -26.53 -27.58 -6.24
C HIS A 224 -27.15 -26.18 -6.24
N ALA A 225 -26.34 -25.13 -6.21
CA ALA A 225 -26.81 -23.76 -6.31
C ALA A 225 -27.60 -23.52 -7.62
N LEU A 226 -27.12 -24.06 -8.74
CA LEU A 226 -27.81 -24.01 -10.02
C LEU A 226 -29.16 -24.74 -9.99
N ILE A 227 -29.23 -25.93 -9.38
CA ILE A 227 -30.47 -26.70 -9.23
C ILE A 227 -31.46 -25.94 -8.34
N SER A 228 -31.03 -25.47 -7.16
CA SER A 228 -31.86 -24.69 -6.24
C SER A 228 -32.40 -23.42 -6.90
N MET A 229 -31.59 -22.74 -7.72
CA MET A 229 -32.03 -21.58 -8.49
C MET A 229 -33.13 -21.97 -9.49
N ARG A 230 -32.96 -23.06 -10.26
CA ARG A 230 -33.97 -23.53 -11.25
C ARG A 230 -35.27 -23.96 -10.58
N GLU A 231 -35.18 -24.68 -9.46
CA GLU A 231 -36.35 -25.13 -8.69
C GLU A 231 -37.11 -23.94 -8.09
N ALA A 232 -36.40 -23.00 -7.47
CA ALA A 232 -37.00 -21.78 -6.93
C ALA A 232 -37.65 -20.94 -8.03
N LEU A 233 -36.98 -20.77 -9.17
CA LEU A 233 -37.53 -20.03 -10.32
C LEU A 233 -38.81 -20.67 -10.85
N SER A 234 -38.82 -21.99 -11.06
CA SER A 234 -40.02 -22.69 -11.57
C SER A 234 -41.20 -22.64 -10.59
N ALA A 235 -40.94 -22.73 -9.28
CA ALA A 235 -41.95 -22.56 -8.24
C ALA A 235 -42.55 -21.14 -8.21
N ILE A 236 -41.70 -20.12 -8.41
CA ILE A 236 -42.15 -18.72 -8.44
C ILE A 236 -42.98 -18.43 -9.70
N SER A 237 -42.55 -18.92 -10.87
CA SER A 237 -43.27 -18.70 -12.14
C SER A 237 -44.58 -19.48 -12.26
N GLY A 238 -44.72 -20.61 -11.54
CA GLY A 238 -45.92 -21.45 -11.55
C GLY A 238 -47.02 -21.02 -10.56
N ALA A 239 -46.77 -20.03 -9.71
CA ALA A 239 -47.73 -19.59 -8.70
C ALA A 239 -48.86 -18.73 -9.33
N PRO A 240 -50.15 -19.09 -9.16
CA PRO A 240 -51.25 -18.28 -9.68
C PRO A 240 -51.24 -16.90 -9.01
N GLY A 241 -51.33 -15.84 -9.84
CA GLY A 241 -51.16 -14.44 -9.46
C GLY A 241 -52.13 -13.92 -8.38
N GLY A 242 -51.86 -14.27 -7.13
CA GLY A 242 -52.54 -13.76 -5.95
C GLY A 242 -51.58 -12.89 -5.13
N HIS A 243 -51.93 -11.60 -4.98
CA HIS A 243 -51.25 -10.63 -4.11
C HIS A 243 -51.44 -10.94 -2.62
N GLY A 244 -50.87 -12.05 -2.14
CA GLY A 244 -50.72 -12.35 -0.73
C GLY A 244 -49.25 -12.64 -0.40
N ILE A 245 -48.78 -12.13 0.74
CA ILE A 245 -47.49 -12.52 1.31
C ILE A 245 -47.65 -13.97 1.77
N ASN A 246 -47.37 -14.91 0.88
CA ASN A 246 -47.25 -16.33 1.21
C ASN A 246 -45.82 -16.55 1.72
N ASP A 247 -45.69 -17.00 2.97
CA ASP A 247 -44.38 -17.28 3.59
C ASP A 247 -43.52 -18.25 2.75
N ASP A 248 -44.17 -19.17 2.03
CA ASP A 248 -43.54 -20.11 1.08
C ASP A 248 -42.85 -19.38 -0.08
N LEU A 249 -43.50 -18.38 -0.69
CA LEU A 249 -42.91 -17.58 -1.78
C LEU A 249 -41.76 -16.70 -1.28
N VAL A 250 -41.81 -16.23 -0.03
CA VAL A 250 -40.70 -15.49 0.58
C VAL A 250 -39.50 -16.42 0.76
N ALA A 251 -39.71 -17.64 1.25
CA ALA A 251 -38.66 -18.63 1.39
C ALA A 251 -38.04 -19.00 0.03
N LYS A 252 -38.86 -19.24 -1.02
CA LYS A 252 -38.35 -19.48 -2.38
C LYS A 252 -37.54 -18.32 -2.95
N ARG A 253 -37.95 -17.06 -2.72
CA ARG A 253 -37.15 -15.88 -3.10
C ARG A 253 -35.82 -15.79 -2.36
N MET A 254 -35.80 -16.12 -1.07
CA MET A 254 -34.55 -16.17 -0.30
C MET A 254 -33.62 -17.30 -0.78
N ILE A 255 -34.16 -18.47 -1.12
CA ILE A 255 -33.39 -19.56 -1.74
C ILE A 255 -32.79 -19.08 -3.06
N LEU A 256 -33.60 -18.43 -3.90
CA LEU A 256 -33.15 -17.91 -5.19
C LEU A 256 -31.99 -16.91 -5.04
N SER A 257 -32.11 -15.94 -4.13
CA SER A 257 -31.04 -14.96 -3.89
C SER A 257 -29.77 -15.60 -3.32
N ASN A 258 -29.87 -16.47 -2.32
CA ASN A 258 -28.69 -17.14 -1.76
C ASN A 258 -28.01 -18.07 -2.77
N ALA A 259 -28.79 -18.71 -3.66
CA ALA A 259 -28.26 -19.55 -4.72
C ALA A 259 -27.50 -18.73 -5.79
N LEU A 260 -27.97 -17.53 -6.14
CA LEU A 260 -27.26 -16.64 -7.08
C LEU A 260 -25.97 -16.10 -6.47
N LEU A 261 -26.00 -15.66 -5.21
CA LEU A 261 -24.81 -15.21 -4.49
C LEU A 261 -23.76 -16.32 -4.36
N LEU A 262 -24.19 -17.55 -4.06
CA LEU A 262 -23.30 -18.70 -4.01
C LEU A 262 -22.68 -19.02 -5.38
N GLN A 263 -23.46 -18.94 -6.47
CA GLN A 263 -22.93 -19.12 -7.82
C GLN A 263 -21.88 -18.06 -8.16
N ARG A 264 -22.12 -16.79 -7.81
CA ARG A 264 -21.16 -15.69 -7.96
C ARG A 264 -19.86 -16.01 -7.22
N ASP A 265 -19.93 -16.41 -5.96
CA ASP A 265 -18.75 -16.68 -5.14
C ASP A 265 -17.98 -17.93 -5.62
N CYS A 266 -18.69 -18.95 -6.12
CA CYS A 266 -18.08 -20.11 -6.77
C CYS A 266 -17.33 -19.71 -8.05
N LEU A 267 -17.89 -18.83 -8.88
CA LEU A 267 -17.23 -18.35 -10.11
C LEU A 267 -16.12 -17.33 -9.81
N GLY A 268 -16.20 -16.62 -8.69
CA GLY A 268 -15.17 -15.70 -8.19
C GLY A 268 -14.04 -16.38 -7.40
N PHE A 269 -14.06 -17.71 -7.31
CA PHE A 269 -13.01 -18.48 -6.63
C PHE A 269 -11.66 -18.37 -7.37
N ASP A 270 -10.54 -18.29 -6.65
CA ASP A 270 -9.21 -18.28 -7.25
C ASP A 270 -8.85 -19.70 -7.70
N PHE A 271 -9.15 -20.01 -8.97
CA PHE A 271 -8.86 -21.30 -9.57
C PHE A 271 -7.36 -21.56 -9.80
N ILE A 272 -6.51 -20.52 -9.78
CA ILE A 272 -5.09 -20.56 -10.20
C ILE A 272 -4.14 -20.50 -8.99
N GLY A 273 -4.58 -19.95 -7.86
CA GLY A 273 -3.81 -19.87 -6.61
C GLY A 273 -2.82 -18.70 -6.54
N LEU A 274 -3.07 -17.68 -7.35
CA LEU A 274 -2.30 -16.44 -7.46
C LEU A 274 -3.32 -15.31 -7.64
N ALA A 275 -3.79 -14.70 -6.56
CA ALA A 275 -4.45 -13.40 -6.64
C ALA A 275 -3.51 -12.46 -7.42
N PRO A 276 -3.86 -12.04 -8.65
CA PRO A 276 -3.07 -11.05 -9.35
C PRO A 276 -3.20 -9.74 -8.57
N ASP A 277 -2.11 -8.99 -8.53
CA ASP A 277 -2.11 -7.57 -8.18
C ASP A 277 -3.28 -6.88 -8.94
N ASP A 278 -4.19 -6.19 -8.25
CA ASP A 278 -5.35 -5.48 -8.85
C ASP A 278 -4.92 -4.38 -9.87
N ALA A 279 -3.61 -4.25 -10.13
CA ALA A 279 -2.97 -3.30 -11.02
C ALA A 279 -2.92 -3.71 -12.50
N SER A 280 -3.41 -4.89 -12.91
CA SER A 280 -3.47 -5.26 -14.33
C SER A 280 -4.84 -4.94 -14.95
N ASP A 281 -4.88 -3.95 -15.83
CA ASP A 281 -6.05 -3.46 -16.61
C ASP A 281 -6.69 -4.49 -17.56
N ASP A 282 -6.10 -5.68 -17.71
CA ASP A 282 -6.70 -6.75 -18.49
C ASP A 282 -7.75 -7.48 -17.64
N ALA A 283 -9.01 -7.42 -18.06
CA ALA A 283 -10.10 -8.20 -17.50
C ALA A 283 -9.67 -9.66 -17.30
N VAL A 284 -9.33 -10.03 -16.06
CA VAL A 284 -8.84 -11.37 -15.73
C VAL A 284 -9.91 -12.39 -16.09
N ALA A 285 -9.66 -13.20 -17.11
CA ALA A 285 -10.58 -14.25 -17.53
C ALA A 285 -10.68 -15.32 -16.44
N ILE A 286 -11.90 -15.75 -16.11
CA ILE A 286 -12.14 -16.81 -15.14
C ILE A 286 -11.68 -18.14 -15.73
N GLN A 287 -10.84 -18.87 -14.98
CA GLN A 287 -10.20 -20.12 -15.43
C GLN A 287 -10.76 -21.35 -14.70
N ILE A 288 -12.04 -21.66 -14.93
CA ILE A 288 -12.69 -22.84 -14.33
C ILE A 288 -12.10 -24.18 -14.85
N PRO A 289 -12.07 -25.26 -14.03
CA PRO A 289 -11.56 -26.57 -14.44
C PRO A 289 -12.39 -27.23 -15.57
N SER A 290 -11.74 -28.02 -16.43
CA SER A 290 -12.40 -28.73 -17.53
C SER A 290 -13.46 -29.74 -17.09
N THR A 291 -13.45 -30.15 -15.82
CA THR A 291 -14.47 -31.04 -15.24
C THR A 291 -15.84 -30.39 -15.13
N TRP A 292 -15.98 -29.07 -15.30
CA TRP A 292 -17.25 -28.33 -15.23
C TRP A 292 -17.98 -28.25 -16.58
N LYS A 293 -17.39 -28.80 -17.66
CA LYS A 293 -17.96 -28.73 -19.02
C LYS A 293 -19.35 -29.36 -19.11
N ASP A 294 -19.58 -30.45 -18.40
CA ASP A 294 -20.88 -31.13 -18.31
C ASP A 294 -21.99 -30.32 -17.64
N ILE A 295 -21.66 -29.22 -16.95
CA ILE A 295 -22.63 -28.29 -16.37
C ILE A 295 -22.79 -27.03 -17.25
N VAL A 296 -21.67 -26.42 -17.63
CA VAL A 296 -21.65 -25.09 -18.29
C VAL A 296 -21.85 -25.18 -19.80
N GLN A 297 -21.49 -26.29 -20.45
CA GLN A 297 -21.62 -26.50 -21.90
C GLN A 297 -22.87 -27.30 -22.28
N VAL A 298 -23.91 -27.29 -21.42
CA VAL A 298 -25.20 -27.91 -21.70
C VAL A 298 -26.07 -26.97 -22.54
N ASP A 299 -26.88 -27.53 -23.43
CA ASP A 299 -27.88 -26.78 -24.19
C ASP A 299 -28.79 -25.99 -23.24
N ASN A 300 -29.13 -24.75 -23.62
CA ASN A 300 -30.01 -23.87 -22.83
C ASN A 300 -29.48 -23.52 -21.43
N PHE A 301 -28.16 -23.61 -21.19
CA PHE A 301 -27.55 -23.22 -19.91
C PHE A 301 -27.87 -21.76 -19.52
N LEU A 302 -27.92 -20.85 -20.49
CA LEU A 302 -28.15 -19.41 -20.28
C LEU A 302 -29.63 -19.04 -20.06
N ASP A 303 -30.55 -19.83 -20.60
CA ASP A 303 -31.99 -19.56 -20.58
C ASP A 303 -32.56 -19.27 -19.17
N PRO A 304 -32.26 -20.04 -18.11
CA PRO A 304 -32.79 -19.73 -16.77
C PRO A 304 -32.29 -18.40 -16.21
N TYR A 305 -31.09 -17.94 -16.59
CA TYR A 305 -30.57 -16.66 -16.12
C TYR A 305 -31.26 -15.49 -16.82
N PHE A 306 -31.39 -15.55 -18.15
CA PHE A 306 -32.11 -14.52 -18.90
C PHE A 306 -33.61 -14.49 -18.55
N ASN A 307 -34.25 -15.65 -18.40
CA ASN A 307 -35.66 -15.72 -17.99
C ASN A 307 -35.85 -15.24 -16.56
N GLY A 308 -34.93 -15.60 -15.65
CA GLY A 308 -34.95 -15.13 -14.27
C GLY A 308 -34.80 -13.62 -14.15
N TYR A 309 -33.88 -13.03 -14.90
CA TYR A 309 -33.73 -11.57 -15.00
C TYR A 309 -35.02 -10.86 -15.39
N LYS A 310 -35.69 -11.33 -16.46
CA LYS A 310 -36.90 -10.66 -17.02
C LYS A 310 -38.12 -10.69 -16.10
N HIS A 311 -38.20 -11.68 -15.19
CA HIS A 311 -39.41 -11.94 -14.39
C HIS A 311 -39.20 -11.80 -12.88
N SER A 312 -38.05 -11.28 -12.45
CA SER A 312 -37.74 -11.04 -11.03
C SER A 312 -37.77 -9.56 -10.69
N ASP A 313 -37.92 -9.23 -9.41
CA ASP A 313 -37.82 -7.86 -8.91
C ASP A 313 -36.38 -7.31 -9.00
N PRO A 314 -36.18 -5.97 -8.93
CA PRO A 314 -34.86 -5.33 -9.04
C PRO A 314 -33.77 -5.92 -8.12
N SER A 315 -34.12 -6.35 -6.91
CA SER A 315 -33.15 -6.87 -5.93
C SER A 315 -32.55 -8.23 -6.32
N ILE A 316 -33.30 -9.04 -7.08
CA ILE A 316 -32.89 -10.37 -7.54
C ILE A 316 -32.42 -10.32 -9.00
N SER A 317 -33.06 -9.50 -9.86
CA SER A 317 -32.67 -9.33 -11.26
C SER A 317 -31.23 -8.83 -11.39
N SER A 318 -30.78 -7.93 -10.51
CA SER A 318 -29.38 -7.46 -10.49
C SER A 318 -28.39 -8.60 -10.23
N GLN A 319 -28.73 -9.53 -9.33
CA GLN A 319 -27.92 -10.72 -9.04
C GLN A 319 -27.84 -11.67 -10.24
N PHE A 320 -28.92 -11.80 -11.03
CA PHE A 320 -28.88 -12.58 -12.28
C PHE A 320 -27.90 -11.99 -13.29
N VAL A 321 -27.93 -10.67 -13.49
CA VAL A 321 -26.99 -10.02 -14.41
C VAL A 321 -25.56 -10.10 -13.87
N GLU A 322 -25.36 -9.95 -12.57
CA GLU A 322 -24.05 -10.13 -11.94
C GLU A 322 -23.48 -11.54 -12.22
N VAL A 323 -24.29 -12.59 -12.08
CA VAL A 323 -23.87 -13.96 -12.43
C VAL A 323 -23.64 -14.10 -13.94
N LEU A 324 -24.45 -13.47 -14.80
CA LEU A 324 -24.20 -13.44 -16.24
C LEU A 324 -22.86 -12.76 -16.59
N VAL A 325 -22.48 -11.70 -15.88
CA VAL A 325 -21.16 -11.04 -16.02
C VAL A 325 -20.03 -12.04 -15.70
N MET A 326 -20.19 -12.83 -14.63
CA MET A 326 -19.23 -13.88 -14.27
C MET A 326 -19.17 -14.97 -15.34
N ILE A 327 -20.33 -15.45 -15.83
CA ILE A 327 -20.40 -16.45 -16.90
C ILE A 327 -19.74 -15.94 -18.20
N ALA A 328 -20.01 -14.69 -18.59
CA ALA A 328 -19.38 -14.05 -19.75
C ALA A 328 -17.87 -13.81 -19.58
N SER A 329 -17.37 -13.90 -18.34
CA SER A 329 -15.95 -13.74 -18.02
C SER A 329 -15.18 -15.07 -18.06
N ILE A 330 -15.84 -16.21 -18.30
CA ILE A 330 -15.19 -17.53 -18.46
C ILE A 330 -14.30 -17.50 -19.71
N ARG A 331 -13.03 -17.88 -19.53
CA ARG A 331 -12.02 -17.80 -20.59
C ARG A 331 -12.45 -18.50 -21.88
N ARG A 332 -12.29 -17.82 -23.01
CA ARG A 332 -12.62 -18.31 -24.37
C ARG A 332 -12.15 -19.75 -24.65
N SER A 333 -10.95 -20.13 -24.21
CA SER A 333 -10.35 -21.45 -24.44
C SER A 333 -11.01 -22.60 -23.65
N PHE A 334 -11.91 -22.32 -22.72
CA PHE A 334 -12.67 -23.34 -22.00
C PHE A 334 -13.68 -24.06 -22.91
N TYR A 335 -14.29 -23.32 -23.83
CA TYR A 335 -15.32 -23.82 -24.74
C TYR A 335 -14.71 -24.58 -25.92
N MET A 336 -15.31 -25.71 -26.28
CA MET A 336 -15.04 -26.35 -27.57
C MET A 336 -15.56 -25.45 -28.69
N GLU A 337 -14.91 -25.45 -29.85
CA GLU A 337 -15.19 -24.48 -30.92
C GLU A 337 -16.67 -24.39 -31.32
N SER A 338 -17.33 -25.52 -31.60
CA SER A 338 -18.76 -25.54 -31.94
C SER A 338 -19.66 -25.01 -30.82
N VAL A 339 -19.37 -25.38 -29.57
CA VAL A 339 -20.11 -24.94 -28.38
C VAL A 339 -19.87 -23.45 -28.11
N ARG A 340 -18.67 -22.96 -28.37
CA ARG A 340 -18.28 -21.57 -28.17
C ARG A 340 -19.07 -20.65 -29.09
N ILE A 341 -19.21 -21.01 -30.36
CA ILE A 341 -20.00 -20.26 -31.34
C ILE A 341 -21.45 -20.16 -30.85
N GLU A 342 -22.05 -21.28 -30.43
CA GLU A 342 -23.43 -21.28 -29.93
C GLU A 342 -23.59 -20.50 -28.62
N PHE A 343 -22.64 -20.62 -27.68
CA PHE A 343 -22.63 -19.85 -26.43
C PHE A 343 -22.59 -18.34 -26.71
N VAL A 344 -21.65 -17.90 -27.56
CA VAL A 344 -21.50 -16.49 -27.95
C VAL A 344 -22.78 -16.00 -28.65
N LYS A 345 -23.37 -16.80 -29.53
CA LYS A 345 -24.62 -16.48 -30.22
C LYS A 345 -25.81 -16.36 -29.26
N ARG A 346 -25.98 -17.29 -28.32
CA ARG A 346 -27.05 -17.28 -27.31
C ARG A 346 -26.90 -16.13 -26.32
N MET A 347 -25.69 -15.87 -25.84
CA MET A 347 -25.39 -14.72 -24.97
C MET A 347 -25.72 -13.42 -25.69
N SER A 348 -25.31 -13.28 -26.96
CA SER A 348 -25.61 -12.09 -27.78
C SER A 348 -27.12 -11.91 -27.96
N ALA A 349 -27.86 -12.98 -28.29
CA ALA A 349 -29.31 -12.91 -28.46
C ALA A 349 -30.04 -12.50 -27.17
N GLY A 350 -29.62 -13.04 -26.01
CA GLY A 350 -30.20 -12.65 -24.72
C GLY A 350 -29.93 -11.19 -24.35
N ILE A 351 -28.71 -10.69 -24.64
CA ILE A 351 -28.37 -9.27 -24.46
C ILE A 351 -29.21 -8.40 -25.41
N VAL A 352 -29.33 -8.78 -26.69
CA VAL A 352 -30.16 -8.06 -27.69
C VAL A 352 -31.60 -7.92 -27.23
N GLU A 353 -32.18 -8.99 -26.69
CA GLU A 353 -33.56 -8.99 -26.21
C GLU A 353 -33.76 -8.03 -25.03
N ILE A 354 -32.83 -8.03 -24.06
CA ILE A 354 -32.87 -7.10 -22.92
C ILE A 354 -32.76 -5.65 -23.41
N LEU A 355 -31.79 -5.36 -24.28
CA LEU A 355 -31.52 -4.01 -24.78
C LEU A 355 -32.65 -3.48 -25.65
N SER A 356 -33.15 -4.29 -26.59
CA SER A 356 -34.21 -3.88 -27.53
C SER A 356 -35.56 -3.74 -26.84
N GLY A 357 -35.82 -4.55 -25.79
CA GLY A 357 -37.03 -4.49 -24.98
C GLY A 357 -36.96 -3.53 -23.79
N ALA A 358 -35.81 -2.89 -23.54
CA ALA A 358 -35.54 -2.08 -22.36
C ALA A 358 -35.90 -2.76 -21.01
N ILE A 359 -35.70 -4.08 -20.93
CA ILE A 359 -36.21 -4.90 -19.82
C ILE A 359 -35.38 -4.64 -18.55
N GLY A 360 -36.00 -4.13 -17.49
CA GLY A 360 -35.37 -3.94 -16.18
C GLY A 360 -34.33 -2.81 -16.12
N LEU A 361 -34.19 -2.00 -17.17
CA LEU A 361 -33.17 -0.94 -17.30
C LEU A 361 -33.53 0.36 -16.58
N GLU A 362 -34.72 0.43 -15.98
CA GLU A 362 -35.16 1.54 -15.12
C GLU A 362 -34.48 1.51 -13.73
N ASP A 363 -33.84 0.40 -13.37
CA ASP A 363 -33.08 0.22 -12.13
C ASP A 363 -31.58 0.44 -12.36
N VAL A 364 -30.94 1.20 -11.46
CA VAL A 364 -29.54 1.65 -11.61
C VAL A 364 -28.56 0.48 -11.59
N GLU A 365 -28.80 -0.52 -10.72
CA GLU A 365 -27.91 -1.67 -10.55
C GLU A 365 -28.00 -2.59 -11.76
N ASN A 366 -29.22 -2.89 -12.23
CA ASN A 366 -29.44 -3.66 -13.45
C ASN A 366 -28.76 -3.01 -14.66
N TYR A 367 -28.94 -1.69 -14.81
CA TYR A 367 -28.32 -0.92 -15.87
C TYR A 367 -26.79 -1.01 -15.81
N HIS A 368 -26.21 -0.80 -14.62
CA HIS A 368 -24.76 -0.85 -14.43
C HIS A 368 -24.18 -2.24 -14.69
N HIS A 369 -24.81 -3.29 -14.16
CA HIS A 369 -24.39 -4.67 -14.41
C HIS A 369 -24.49 -5.05 -15.89
N LEU A 370 -25.49 -4.54 -16.63
CA LEU A 370 -25.59 -4.78 -18.07
C LEU A 370 -24.47 -4.07 -18.86
N CYS A 371 -24.10 -2.85 -18.46
CA CYS A 371 -22.94 -2.15 -19.02
C CYS A 371 -21.64 -2.97 -18.78
N ARG A 372 -21.48 -3.51 -17.56
CA ARG A 372 -20.37 -4.42 -17.23
C ARG A 372 -20.41 -5.72 -18.04
N LEU A 373 -21.61 -6.28 -18.28
CA LEU A 373 -21.79 -7.50 -19.07
C LEU A 373 -21.31 -7.30 -20.50
N LEU A 374 -21.73 -6.21 -21.16
CA LEU A 374 -21.26 -5.85 -22.50
C LEU A 374 -19.73 -5.75 -22.55
N ALA A 375 -19.15 -4.95 -21.64
CA ALA A 375 -17.72 -4.73 -21.57
C ALA A 375 -16.94 -6.05 -21.38
N ARG A 376 -17.33 -6.85 -20.37
CA ARG A 376 -16.65 -8.12 -20.02
C ARG A 376 -16.81 -9.16 -21.12
N PHE A 377 -18.02 -9.33 -21.65
CA PHE A 377 -18.28 -10.25 -22.75
C PHE A 377 -17.38 -9.96 -23.94
N ARG A 378 -17.27 -8.68 -24.33
CA ARG A 378 -16.43 -8.26 -25.45
C ARG A 378 -14.93 -8.35 -25.17
N CYS A 379 -14.48 -8.08 -23.94
CA CYS A 379 -13.07 -8.20 -23.57
C CYS A 379 -12.58 -9.66 -23.62
N ILE A 380 -13.42 -10.61 -23.19
CA ILE A 380 -13.04 -12.03 -23.10
C ILE A 380 -13.31 -12.78 -24.41
N HIS A 381 -14.42 -12.49 -25.09
CA HIS A 381 -14.82 -13.12 -26.34
C HIS A 381 -14.62 -12.14 -27.50
N THR A 382 -13.85 -12.54 -28.51
CA THR A 382 -13.48 -11.68 -29.65
C THR A 382 -14.65 -11.38 -30.58
N LEU A 383 -15.77 -12.09 -30.45
CA LEU A 383 -16.99 -12.05 -31.28
C LEU A 383 -16.80 -12.35 -32.79
N ILE A 384 -15.56 -12.50 -33.26
CA ILE A 384 -15.20 -12.85 -34.64
C ILE A 384 -16.03 -14.03 -35.19
N GLU A 385 -16.28 -15.03 -34.35
CA GLU A 385 -17.02 -16.24 -34.69
C GLU A 385 -18.49 -16.03 -35.09
N ILE A 386 -19.08 -14.90 -34.69
CA ILE A 386 -20.47 -14.56 -35.02
C ILE A 386 -20.56 -13.40 -35.99
N GLU A 387 -19.44 -12.89 -36.54
CA GLU A 387 -19.45 -11.77 -37.49
C GLU A 387 -20.31 -12.06 -38.72
N GLU A 388 -20.37 -13.32 -39.16
CA GLU A 388 -21.21 -13.77 -40.27
C GLU A 388 -22.69 -13.99 -39.88
N SER A 389 -23.02 -13.88 -38.60
CA SER A 389 -24.38 -14.12 -38.07
C SER A 389 -25.20 -12.82 -38.01
N PRO A 390 -26.50 -12.84 -38.34
CA PRO A 390 -27.36 -11.65 -38.22
C PRO A 390 -27.43 -11.12 -36.78
N VAL A 391 -27.29 -12.00 -35.78
CA VAL A 391 -27.31 -11.65 -34.35
C VAL A 391 -26.17 -10.69 -33.98
N TYR A 392 -25.02 -10.74 -34.66
CA TYR A 392 -23.93 -9.79 -34.40
C TYR A 392 -24.32 -8.36 -34.77
N ARG A 393 -24.97 -8.19 -35.92
CA ARG A 393 -25.50 -6.89 -36.35
C ARG A 393 -26.59 -6.40 -35.39
N GLU A 394 -27.50 -7.29 -34.99
CA GLU A 394 -28.56 -6.97 -34.01
C GLU A 394 -27.96 -6.51 -32.68
N LEU A 395 -26.90 -7.18 -32.18
CA LEU A 395 -26.18 -6.80 -30.97
C LEU A 395 -25.58 -5.41 -31.07
N LEU A 396 -24.89 -5.10 -32.16
CA LEU A 396 -24.27 -3.79 -32.35
C LEU A 396 -25.31 -2.67 -32.46
N VAL A 397 -26.41 -2.89 -33.17
CA VAL A 397 -27.50 -1.90 -33.28
C VAL A 397 -28.20 -1.67 -31.94
N ALA A 398 -28.49 -2.74 -31.19
CA ALA A 398 -29.09 -2.63 -29.87
C ALA A 398 -28.14 -1.94 -28.87
N ALA A 399 -26.85 -2.31 -28.88
CA ALA A 399 -25.82 -1.68 -28.06
C ALA A 399 -25.59 -0.21 -28.44
N GLU A 400 -25.67 0.16 -29.72
CA GLU A 400 -25.57 1.54 -30.19
C GLU A 400 -26.69 2.38 -29.57
N SER A 401 -27.96 1.96 -29.76
CA SER A 401 -29.12 2.67 -29.22
C SER A 401 -29.04 2.84 -27.69
N PHE A 402 -28.66 1.76 -27.00
CA PHE A 402 -28.47 1.76 -25.56
C PHE A 402 -27.35 2.69 -25.12
N THR A 403 -26.21 2.69 -25.83
CA THR A 403 -25.07 3.55 -25.53
C THR A 403 -25.42 5.02 -25.76
N MET A 404 -26.07 5.36 -26.88
CA MET A 404 -26.49 6.74 -27.17
C MET A 404 -27.38 7.31 -26.06
N THR A 405 -28.33 6.50 -25.58
CA THR A 405 -29.18 6.88 -24.44
C THR A 405 -28.35 6.98 -23.16
N GLY A 406 -27.50 6.00 -22.89
CA GLY A 406 -26.67 5.91 -21.69
C GLY A 406 -25.72 7.07 -21.49
N LEU A 407 -25.09 7.56 -22.56
CA LEU A 407 -24.20 8.72 -22.50
C LEU A 407 -24.93 9.98 -22.02
N THR A 408 -26.23 10.11 -22.31
CA THR A 408 -27.05 11.25 -21.85
C THR A 408 -27.51 11.14 -20.39
N LEU A 409 -27.53 9.92 -19.82
CA LEU A 409 -28.01 9.61 -18.46
C LEU A 409 -26.91 9.68 -17.40
N TRP A 410 -25.91 10.55 -17.59
CA TRP A 410 -24.73 10.65 -16.73
C TRP A 410 -25.06 10.98 -15.26
N GLU A 411 -26.13 11.73 -14.98
CA GLU A 411 -26.57 12.05 -13.60
C GLU A 411 -27.08 10.81 -12.85
N TRP A 412 -27.60 9.84 -13.58
CA TRP A 412 -28.30 8.68 -13.00
C TRP A 412 -27.35 7.50 -12.75
N SER A 413 -26.32 7.32 -13.58
CA SER A 413 -25.35 6.22 -13.43
C SER A 413 -23.96 6.55 -13.99
N ALA A 414 -23.24 7.48 -13.33
CA ALA A 414 -21.91 7.93 -13.77
C ALA A 414 -20.89 6.77 -13.93
N ASN A 415 -20.93 5.78 -13.05
CA ASN A 415 -20.01 4.62 -13.07
C ASN A 415 -20.23 3.68 -14.28
N SER A 416 -21.33 3.84 -15.03
CA SER A 416 -21.67 2.99 -16.16
C SER A 416 -21.06 3.43 -17.49
N ILE A 417 -20.52 4.66 -17.55
CA ILE A 417 -19.89 5.20 -18.77
C ILE A 417 -18.62 4.42 -19.13
N ALA A 418 -17.74 4.16 -18.16
CA ALA A 418 -16.46 3.50 -18.43
C ALA A 418 -16.63 2.08 -19.03
N PRO A 419 -17.51 1.20 -18.50
CA PRO A 419 -17.81 -0.08 -19.15
C PRO A 419 -18.36 0.07 -20.59
N LEU A 420 -19.27 1.02 -20.84
CA LEU A 420 -19.81 1.26 -22.19
C LEU A 420 -18.72 1.67 -23.17
N LEU A 421 -17.85 2.62 -22.78
CA LEU A 421 -16.72 3.04 -23.60
C LEU A 421 -15.72 1.90 -23.80
N THR A 422 -15.52 1.03 -22.80
CA THR A 422 -14.67 -0.15 -22.90
C THR A 422 -15.18 -1.12 -23.96
N PHE A 423 -16.48 -1.41 -23.99
CA PHE A 423 -17.10 -2.25 -25.01
C PHE A 423 -16.78 -1.73 -26.42
N TRP A 424 -17.04 -0.45 -26.68
CA TRP A 424 -16.81 0.16 -27.99
C TRP A 424 -15.34 0.32 -28.35
N SER A 425 -14.47 0.62 -27.38
CA SER A 425 -13.02 0.65 -27.58
C SER A 425 -12.50 -0.72 -28.04
N LYS A 426 -13.00 -1.82 -27.44
CA LYS A 426 -12.65 -3.17 -27.86
C LYS A 426 -13.23 -3.51 -29.24
N VAL A 427 -14.50 -3.19 -29.52
CA VAL A 427 -15.11 -3.35 -30.85
C VAL A 427 -14.27 -2.64 -31.92
N ALA A 428 -13.92 -1.38 -31.68
CA ALA A 428 -13.10 -0.56 -32.56
C ALA A 428 -11.67 -1.12 -32.75
N SER A 429 -11.09 -1.77 -31.73
CA SER A 429 -9.73 -2.32 -31.82
C SER A 429 -9.61 -3.60 -32.65
N SER A 430 -10.69 -4.38 -32.81
CA SER A 430 -10.68 -5.61 -33.62
C SER A 430 -11.13 -5.40 -35.05
N HIS A 431 -11.86 -4.33 -35.32
CA HIS A 431 -12.20 -3.86 -36.66
C HIS A 431 -11.43 -2.57 -36.92
N ASP A 432 -10.14 -2.69 -37.27
CA ASP A 432 -9.45 -1.56 -37.88
C ASP A 432 -10.10 -1.34 -39.24
N LEU A 433 -10.92 -0.29 -39.38
CA LEU A 433 -11.64 0.04 -40.61
C LEU A 433 -10.68 0.33 -41.79
N ARG A 434 -9.38 0.41 -41.52
CA ARG A 434 -8.31 0.54 -42.52
C ARG A 434 -7.90 -0.81 -43.13
N ASP A 435 -8.30 -1.92 -42.54
CA ASP A 435 -8.06 -3.27 -43.04
C ASP A 435 -9.32 -3.83 -43.71
N ASN A 436 -9.30 -3.89 -45.05
CA ASN A 436 -10.46 -4.28 -45.87
C ASN A 436 -10.87 -5.76 -45.74
N SER A 437 -10.15 -6.58 -44.97
CA SER A 437 -10.43 -8.01 -44.87
C SER A 437 -11.59 -8.38 -43.95
N ASN A 438 -12.11 -7.46 -43.11
CA ASN A 438 -12.91 -7.81 -41.92
C ASN A 438 -14.31 -7.16 -41.81
N THR A 439 -15.02 -6.86 -42.91
CA THR A 439 -16.34 -6.19 -42.79
C THR A 439 -17.30 -6.38 -43.97
N GLU A 440 -18.07 -7.48 -43.99
CA GLU A 440 -19.22 -7.59 -44.90
C GLU A 440 -20.60 -7.38 -44.22
N ILE A 441 -20.79 -7.79 -42.95
CA ILE A 441 -22.15 -7.81 -42.34
C ILE A 441 -22.47 -6.61 -41.42
N ALA A 442 -21.50 -6.07 -40.68
CA ALA A 442 -21.76 -5.01 -39.69
C ALA A 442 -20.73 -3.85 -39.70
N GLY A 443 -19.85 -3.81 -40.71
CA GLY A 443 -18.86 -2.73 -40.84
C GLY A 443 -19.49 -1.35 -41.03
N ASP A 444 -20.65 -1.30 -41.70
CA ASP A 444 -21.48 -0.10 -41.87
C ASP A 444 -21.96 0.46 -40.51
N VAL A 445 -22.42 -0.43 -39.63
CA VAL A 445 -22.88 -0.07 -38.28
C VAL A 445 -21.71 0.48 -37.46
N ILE A 446 -20.56 -0.21 -37.44
CA ILE A 446 -19.38 0.24 -36.70
C ILE A 446 -18.90 1.60 -37.23
N ALA A 447 -18.70 1.73 -38.55
CA ALA A 447 -18.19 2.96 -39.16
C ALA A 447 -19.09 4.18 -38.90
N SER A 448 -20.42 3.99 -38.85
CA SER A 448 -21.36 5.06 -38.50
C SER A 448 -21.48 5.32 -36.99
N THR A 449 -21.26 4.31 -36.15
CA THR A 449 -21.43 4.40 -34.69
C THR A 449 -20.24 5.05 -33.99
N LEU A 450 -18.99 4.71 -34.35
CA LEU A 450 -17.80 5.24 -33.65
C LEU A 450 -17.74 6.78 -33.60
N PRO A 451 -17.90 7.53 -34.72
CA PRO A 451 -17.90 8.99 -34.67
C PRO A 451 -19.08 9.57 -33.89
N ARG A 452 -20.23 8.88 -33.86
CA ARG A 452 -21.39 9.28 -33.04
C ARG A 452 -21.09 9.15 -31.55
N ILE A 453 -20.44 8.06 -31.12
CA ILE A 453 -20.02 7.90 -29.72
C ILE A 453 -19.09 9.02 -29.29
N VAL A 454 -18.08 9.35 -30.11
CA VAL A 454 -17.16 10.47 -29.83
C VAL A 454 -17.95 11.77 -29.67
N ARG A 455 -18.86 12.07 -30.60
CA ARG A 455 -19.68 13.29 -30.58
C ARG A 455 -20.58 13.37 -29.34
N GLU A 456 -21.36 12.33 -29.10
CA GLU A 456 -22.37 12.33 -28.04
C GLU A 456 -21.75 12.23 -26.65
N TYR A 457 -20.62 11.52 -26.49
CA TYR A 457 -19.89 11.53 -25.22
C TYR A 457 -19.36 12.93 -24.89
N LEU A 458 -18.70 13.60 -25.85
CA LEU A 458 -18.20 14.96 -25.63
C LEU A 458 -19.33 15.93 -25.31
N ARG A 459 -20.44 15.89 -26.07
CA ARG A 459 -21.62 16.72 -25.81
C ARG A 459 -22.24 16.44 -24.44
N ALA A 460 -22.34 15.18 -24.05
CA ALA A 460 -22.86 14.81 -22.74
C ALA A 460 -22.01 15.38 -21.61
N MET A 461 -20.68 15.29 -21.70
CA MET A 461 -19.78 15.81 -20.68
C MET A 461 -19.74 17.35 -20.65
N ILE A 462 -19.82 18.00 -21.81
CA ILE A 462 -19.98 19.46 -21.94
C ILE A 462 -21.27 19.92 -21.25
N HIS A 463 -22.39 19.25 -21.55
CA HIS A 463 -23.69 19.56 -20.95
C HIS A 463 -23.70 19.27 -19.44
N ALA A 464 -23.09 18.16 -19.03
CA ALA A 464 -22.98 17.78 -17.62
C ALA A 464 -22.27 18.85 -16.80
N THR A 465 -21.11 19.28 -17.30
CA THR A 465 -20.30 20.32 -16.67
C THR A 465 -21.06 21.64 -16.61
N SER A 466 -21.78 22.00 -17.68
CA SER A 466 -22.61 23.21 -17.70
C SER A 466 -23.64 23.21 -16.58
N ARG A 467 -24.36 22.11 -16.37
CA ARG A 467 -25.41 22.02 -15.35
C ARG A 467 -24.83 22.05 -13.94
N VAL A 468 -23.70 21.41 -13.70
CA VAL A 468 -23.03 21.44 -12.39
C VAL A 468 -22.50 22.84 -12.08
N VAL A 469 -21.83 23.50 -13.03
CA VAL A 469 -21.25 24.84 -12.84
C VAL A 469 -22.34 25.91 -12.65
N SER A 470 -23.46 25.81 -13.37
CA SER A 470 -24.63 26.70 -13.18
C SER A 470 -25.42 26.43 -11.89
N GLY A 471 -25.10 25.36 -11.14
CA GLY A 471 -25.83 24.97 -9.92
C GLY A 471 -27.17 24.24 -10.17
N ASP A 472 -27.45 23.87 -11.42
CA ASP A 472 -28.67 23.16 -11.85
C ASP A 472 -28.62 21.64 -11.59
N SER A 473 -27.50 21.14 -11.09
CA SER A 473 -27.29 19.74 -10.72
C SER A 473 -26.49 19.63 -9.42
N MET A 474 -26.85 18.66 -8.58
CA MET A 474 -26.12 18.34 -7.34
C MET A 474 -25.08 17.23 -7.54
N ALA A 475 -24.90 16.75 -8.78
CA ALA A 475 -23.91 15.74 -9.12
C ALA A 475 -22.48 16.32 -9.03
N ASP A 476 -21.50 15.45 -8.77
CA ASP A 476 -20.09 15.84 -8.73
C ASP A 476 -19.64 16.34 -10.11
N ASN A 477 -18.77 17.35 -10.11
CA ASN A 477 -18.23 17.91 -11.35
C ASN A 477 -17.29 16.87 -12.01
N PRO A 478 -17.58 16.40 -13.26
CA PRO A 478 -16.75 15.38 -13.88
C PRO A 478 -15.32 15.83 -14.21
N LEU A 479 -15.03 17.14 -14.14
CA LEU A 479 -13.68 17.71 -14.29
C LEU A 479 -12.82 17.63 -13.01
N GLU A 480 -13.40 17.34 -11.84
CA GLU A 480 -12.65 17.30 -10.56
C GLU A 480 -11.82 16.03 -10.40
N ASN A 481 -12.30 14.90 -10.93
CA ASN A 481 -11.57 13.63 -10.89
C ASN A 481 -10.69 13.46 -12.15
N ALA A 482 -9.47 13.99 -12.07
CA ALA A 482 -8.51 13.96 -13.17
C ALA A 482 -8.16 12.54 -13.65
N ASP A 483 -8.05 11.56 -12.76
CA ASP A 483 -7.66 10.19 -13.14
C ASP A 483 -8.80 9.54 -13.95
N ALA A 484 -10.04 9.56 -13.42
CA ALA A 484 -11.19 9.00 -14.12
C ALA A 484 -11.49 9.72 -15.46
N LEU A 485 -11.25 11.04 -15.53
CA LEU A 485 -11.37 11.80 -16.77
C LEU A 485 -10.38 11.32 -17.82
N LEU A 486 -9.09 11.18 -17.44
CA LEU A 486 -8.04 10.78 -18.37
C LEU A 486 -8.21 9.33 -18.83
N ASP A 487 -8.64 8.43 -17.95
CA ASP A 487 -8.92 7.03 -18.28
C ASP A 487 -10.07 6.89 -19.29
N ASN A 488 -11.18 7.58 -19.05
CA ASN A 488 -12.31 7.60 -19.98
C ASN A 488 -11.92 8.24 -21.32
N MET A 489 -11.17 9.34 -21.31
CA MET A 489 -10.69 9.96 -22.54
C MET A 489 -9.71 9.09 -23.31
N ALA A 490 -8.92 8.25 -22.64
CA ALA A 490 -8.06 7.28 -23.31
C ALA A 490 -8.88 6.22 -24.06
N LEU A 491 -10.00 5.75 -23.48
CA LEU A 491 -10.94 4.85 -24.18
C LEU A 491 -11.55 5.52 -25.42
N VAL A 492 -11.95 6.79 -25.31
CA VAL A 492 -12.50 7.56 -26.44
C VAL A 492 -11.43 7.84 -27.50
N ALA A 493 -10.18 8.10 -27.09
CA ALA A 493 -9.06 8.25 -28.00
C ALA A 493 -8.78 6.96 -28.78
N ASN A 494 -8.87 5.80 -28.11
CA ASN A 494 -8.76 4.50 -28.78
C ASN A 494 -9.89 4.30 -29.80
N ILE A 495 -11.13 4.63 -29.46
CA ILE A 495 -12.27 4.59 -30.39
C ILE A 495 -12.01 5.50 -31.60
N ALA A 496 -11.60 6.75 -31.35
CA ALA A 496 -11.34 7.72 -32.40
C ALA A 496 -10.18 7.27 -33.32
N ARG A 497 -9.10 6.71 -32.78
CA ARG A 497 -7.93 6.27 -33.55
C ARG A 497 -8.24 5.10 -34.49
N SER A 498 -9.24 4.26 -34.20
CA SER A 498 -9.70 3.22 -35.13
C SER A 498 -10.40 3.75 -36.39
N SER A 499 -10.96 4.95 -36.35
CA SER A 499 -11.60 5.61 -37.49
C SER A 499 -11.21 7.09 -37.56
N TYR A 500 -9.90 7.33 -37.51
CA TYR A 500 -9.35 8.65 -37.19
C TYR A 500 -9.70 9.74 -38.23
N GLU A 501 -9.78 9.38 -39.51
CA GLU A 501 -10.16 10.30 -40.59
C GLU A 501 -11.56 10.90 -40.38
N VAL A 502 -12.49 10.15 -39.79
CA VAL A 502 -13.86 10.59 -39.54
C VAL A 502 -14.03 11.13 -38.12
N CYS A 503 -13.35 10.54 -37.13
CA CYS A 503 -13.51 10.89 -35.72
C CYS A 503 -12.72 12.13 -35.29
N ALA A 504 -11.50 12.35 -35.81
CA ALA A 504 -10.72 13.53 -35.45
C ALA A 504 -11.39 14.86 -35.87
N PRO A 505 -11.99 14.96 -37.08
CA PRO A 505 -12.76 16.14 -37.46
C PRO A 505 -13.93 16.47 -36.54
N VAL A 506 -14.57 15.47 -35.90
CA VAL A 506 -15.66 15.70 -34.93
C VAL A 506 -15.17 16.52 -33.74
N ALA A 507 -14.00 16.18 -33.18
CA ALA A 507 -13.43 16.92 -32.05
C ALA A 507 -12.99 18.34 -32.47
N ILE A 508 -12.45 18.49 -33.69
CA ILE A 508 -12.09 19.80 -34.26
C ILE A 508 -13.33 20.67 -34.45
N GLU A 509 -14.41 20.13 -35.02
CA GLU A 509 -15.68 20.82 -35.27
C GLU A 509 -16.26 21.36 -33.96
N ILE A 510 -16.42 20.50 -32.94
CA ILE A 510 -16.92 20.90 -31.61
C ILE A 510 -16.04 21.98 -30.99
N LEU A 511 -14.71 21.82 -31.05
CA LEU A 511 -13.78 22.81 -30.50
C LEU A 511 -13.90 24.17 -31.21
N ARG A 512 -13.99 24.18 -32.55
CA ARG A 512 -14.12 25.41 -33.35
C ARG A 512 -15.45 26.11 -33.14
N GLU A 513 -16.55 25.36 -33.13
CA GLU A 513 -17.89 25.90 -32.88
C GLU A 513 -17.94 26.62 -31.53
N MET A 514 -17.48 25.96 -30.46
CA MET A 514 -17.46 26.54 -29.12
C MET A 514 -16.44 27.68 -28.99
N ALA A 515 -15.28 27.58 -29.65
CA ALA A 515 -14.30 28.67 -29.66
C ALA A 515 -14.83 29.91 -30.38
N ALA A 516 -15.59 29.74 -31.46
CA ALA A 516 -16.24 30.84 -32.17
C ALA A 516 -17.36 31.49 -31.34
N GLU A 517 -18.15 30.69 -30.63
CA GLU A 517 -19.14 31.18 -29.66
C GLU A 517 -18.46 32.00 -28.55
N TYR A 518 -17.40 31.46 -27.95
CA TYR A 518 -16.60 32.14 -26.93
C TYR A 518 -16.00 33.46 -27.45
N GLN A 519 -15.42 33.47 -28.66
CA GLN A 519 -14.89 34.67 -29.27
C GLN A 519 -15.99 35.72 -29.54
N GLY A 520 -17.17 35.29 -29.99
CA GLY A 520 -18.33 36.14 -30.18
C GLY A 520 -18.78 36.81 -28.88
N MET A 521 -18.81 36.05 -27.79
CA MET A 521 -19.14 36.56 -26.45
C MET A 521 -18.13 37.63 -25.99
N LEU A 522 -16.83 37.35 -26.12
CA LEU A 522 -15.78 38.30 -25.74
C LEU A 522 -15.86 39.63 -26.52
N ASN A 523 -16.23 39.57 -27.80
CA ASN A 523 -16.36 40.76 -28.65
C ASN A 523 -17.64 41.56 -28.40
N SER A 524 -18.71 40.93 -27.88
CA SER A 524 -20.03 41.55 -27.74
C SER A 524 -20.14 42.60 -26.61
N GLY A 525 -19.17 42.64 -25.69
CA GLY A 525 -19.10 43.64 -24.59
C GLY A 525 -20.14 43.49 -23.48
N ALA A 526 -21.21 42.71 -23.68
CA ALA A 526 -22.23 42.36 -22.67
C ALA A 526 -21.83 41.08 -21.93
N VAL A 527 -20.65 41.07 -21.32
CA VAL A 527 -20.06 39.86 -20.71
C VAL A 527 -20.66 39.63 -19.33
N ASN A 528 -21.43 38.54 -19.16
CA ASN A 528 -21.78 38.03 -17.84
C ASN A 528 -20.63 37.12 -17.35
N ASP A 529 -20.06 37.42 -16.19
CA ASP A 529 -18.94 36.67 -15.61
C ASP A 529 -19.28 35.17 -15.42
N GLU A 530 -20.55 34.87 -15.10
CA GLU A 530 -21.04 33.49 -14.92
C GLU A 530 -21.08 32.71 -16.23
N THR A 531 -21.53 33.33 -17.33
CA THR A 531 -21.60 32.65 -18.64
C THR A 531 -20.22 32.40 -19.22
N VAL A 532 -19.25 33.29 -18.95
CA VAL A 532 -17.84 33.07 -19.30
C VAL A 532 -17.24 31.90 -18.51
N ALA A 533 -17.53 31.81 -17.20
CA ALA A 533 -17.04 30.70 -16.39
C ALA A 533 -17.60 29.34 -16.87
N VAL A 534 -18.89 29.29 -17.23
CA VAL A 534 -19.53 28.08 -17.77
C VAL A 534 -18.86 27.64 -19.08
N ILE A 535 -18.77 28.53 -20.08
CA ILE A 535 -18.21 28.17 -21.39
C ILE A 535 -16.73 27.79 -21.31
N GLU A 536 -15.94 28.42 -20.43
CA GLU A 536 -14.54 28.04 -20.23
C GLU A 536 -14.39 26.63 -19.65
N ASN A 537 -15.24 26.24 -18.68
CA ASN A 537 -15.25 24.86 -18.18
C ASN A 537 -15.73 23.86 -19.24
N GLN A 538 -16.72 24.24 -20.04
CA GLN A 538 -17.18 23.41 -21.15
C GLN A 538 -16.08 23.16 -22.20
N LEU A 539 -15.30 24.20 -22.55
CA LEU A 539 -14.18 24.12 -23.49
C LEU A 539 -13.06 23.16 -23.04
N ALA A 540 -12.97 22.81 -21.75
CA ALA A 540 -11.96 21.86 -21.27
C ALA A 540 -12.11 20.49 -21.93
N TRP A 541 -13.35 20.02 -22.16
CA TRP A 541 -13.65 18.71 -22.76
C TRP A 541 -13.10 18.53 -24.17
N PRO A 542 -13.42 19.39 -25.15
CA PRO A 542 -12.84 19.25 -26.48
C PRO A 542 -11.32 19.45 -26.48
N VAL A 543 -10.76 20.28 -25.59
CA VAL A 543 -9.29 20.42 -25.45
C VAL A 543 -8.64 19.13 -24.92
N TYR A 544 -9.23 18.49 -23.91
CA TYR A 544 -8.79 17.16 -23.46
C TYR A 544 -8.92 16.12 -24.55
N ALA A 545 -10.01 16.12 -25.31
CA ALA A 545 -10.24 15.19 -26.40
C ALA A 545 -9.15 15.29 -27.47
N VAL A 546 -8.89 16.49 -28.00
CA VAL A 546 -7.82 16.68 -29.00
C VAL A 546 -6.45 16.30 -28.44
N GLY A 547 -6.17 16.65 -27.18
CA GLY A 547 -4.94 16.27 -26.49
C GLY A 547 -4.78 14.76 -26.37
N GLN A 548 -5.80 14.04 -25.94
CA GLN A 548 -5.78 12.59 -25.76
C GLN A 548 -5.76 11.84 -27.10
N PHE A 549 -6.42 12.38 -28.13
CA PHE A 549 -6.36 11.82 -29.47
C PHE A 549 -4.92 11.86 -29.98
N ILE A 550 -4.22 13.00 -29.84
CA ILE A 550 -2.79 13.14 -30.14
C ILE A 550 -1.93 12.19 -29.28
N GLY A 551 -2.24 12.08 -27.98
CA GLY A 551 -1.54 11.19 -27.05
C GLY A 551 -1.67 9.71 -27.38
N GLY A 552 -2.81 9.29 -27.94
CA GLY A 552 -3.09 7.91 -28.37
C GLY A 552 -2.37 7.46 -29.64
N ARG A 553 -1.45 8.28 -30.18
CA ARG A 553 -0.67 7.96 -31.39
C ARG A 553 0.19 6.71 -31.15
N GLN A 554 0.12 5.77 -32.09
CA GLN A 554 1.00 4.60 -32.11
C GLN A 554 2.01 4.75 -33.26
N PRO A 555 3.29 5.08 -33.00
CA PRO A 555 4.24 5.48 -34.05
C PRO A 555 4.39 4.53 -35.24
N TYR A 556 4.18 3.23 -35.02
CA TYR A 556 4.30 2.20 -36.07
C TYR A 556 2.99 1.88 -36.80
N LYS A 557 1.83 2.35 -36.30
CA LYS A 557 0.51 2.13 -36.91
C LYS A 557 -0.10 3.39 -37.52
N SER A 558 0.24 4.57 -37.01
CA SER A 558 -0.31 5.84 -37.48
C SER A 558 0.20 6.20 -38.88
N LEU A 559 -0.72 6.63 -39.75
CA LEU A 559 -0.44 7.02 -41.12
C LEU A 559 0.05 8.49 -41.18
N PRO A 560 0.76 8.91 -42.26
CA PRO A 560 1.16 10.30 -42.43
C PRO A 560 -0.02 11.29 -42.49
N GLU A 561 -1.22 10.85 -42.90
CA GLU A 561 -2.44 11.67 -42.86
C GLU A 561 -2.93 11.90 -41.43
N ASP A 562 -2.72 10.93 -40.52
CA ASP A 562 -3.03 11.09 -39.09
C ASP A 562 -2.19 12.23 -38.50
N ASP A 563 -0.90 12.29 -38.88
CA ASP A 563 0.00 13.36 -38.45
C ASP A 563 -0.46 14.76 -38.93
N ARG A 564 -1.21 14.85 -40.04
CA ARG A 564 -1.79 16.13 -40.51
C ARG A 564 -2.99 16.54 -39.67
N LEU A 565 -3.85 15.60 -39.30
CA LEU A 565 -5.00 15.84 -38.41
C LEU A 565 -4.52 16.19 -37.00
N ASP A 566 -3.49 15.49 -36.49
CA ASP A 566 -2.83 15.80 -35.22
C ASP A 566 -2.25 17.24 -35.23
N ALA A 567 -1.64 17.67 -36.34
CA ALA A 567 -1.18 19.06 -36.51
C ALA A 567 -2.33 20.08 -36.49
N GLU A 568 -3.45 19.79 -37.16
CA GLU A 568 -4.63 20.68 -37.20
C GLU A 568 -5.32 20.79 -35.84
N MET A 569 -5.48 19.67 -35.14
CA MET A 569 -6.02 19.62 -33.78
C MET A 569 -5.15 20.43 -32.81
N PHE A 570 -3.83 20.22 -32.86
CA PHE A 570 -2.91 20.98 -32.03
C PHE A 570 -2.99 22.47 -32.34
N ALA A 571 -2.94 22.86 -33.62
CA ALA A 571 -3.07 24.26 -34.03
C ALA A 571 -4.39 24.91 -33.56
N THR A 572 -5.51 24.20 -33.69
CA THR A 572 -6.83 24.67 -33.23
C THR A 572 -6.86 24.88 -31.71
N GLY A 573 -6.28 23.95 -30.94
CA GLY A 573 -6.13 24.12 -29.49
C GLY A 573 -5.25 25.32 -29.11
N LEU A 574 -4.20 25.61 -29.88
CA LEU A 574 -3.34 26.78 -29.66
C LEU A 574 -4.03 28.10 -30.00
N GLU A 575 -4.86 28.13 -31.03
CA GLU A 575 -5.67 29.31 -31.35
C GLU A 575 -6.62 29.65 -30.20
N LEU A 576 -7.25 28.64 -29.59
CA LEU A 576 -8.06 28.83 -28.39
C LEU A 576 -7.22 29.27 -27.18
N ASP A 577 -6.05 28.66 -26.93
CA ASP A 577 -5.16 29.09 -25.84
C ASP A 577 -4.76 30.56 -25.98
N ARG A 578 -4.45 31.01 -27.21
CA ARG A 578 -4.18 32.42 -27.50
C ARG A 578 -5.39 33.31 -27.22
N LEU A 579 -6.59 32.88 -27.56
CA LEU A 579 -7.84 33.61 -27.28
C LEU A 579 -8.08 33.74 -25.76
N VAL A 580 -7.87 32.67 -24.99
CA VAL A 580 -7.95 32.68 -23.52
C VAL A 580 -6.89 33.61 -22.92
N GLN A 581 -5.66 33.60 -23.45
CA GLN A 581 -4.60 34.52 -23.01
C GLN A 581 -4.94 35.99 -23.30
N GLN A 582 -5.59 36.29 -24.45
CA GLN A 582 -6.09 37.64 -24.75
C GLN A 582 -7.20 38.05 -23.78
N ARG A 583 -8.12 37.13 -23.47
CA ARG A 583 -9.16 37.35 -22.46
C ARG A 583 -8.57 37.70 -21.10
N LEU A 584 -7.46 37.09 -20.69
CA LEU A 584 -6.80 37.41 -19.41
C LEU A 584 -6.18 38.83 -19.36
N GLN A 585 -6.05 39.49 -20.51
CA GLN A 585 -5.61 40.89 -20.62
C GLN A 585 -6.79 41.88 -20.75
N SER A 586 -8.02 41.37 -20.87
CA SER A 586 -9.24 42.18 -20.99
C SER A 586 -9.77 42.67 -19.64
N SER A 587 -10.83 43.48 -19.64
CA SER A 587 -11.46 44.02 -18.41
C SER A 587 -12.38 43.03 -17.69
N ILE A 588 -12.41 41.75 -18.09
CA ILE A 588 -13.28 40.71 -17.52
C ILE A 588 -12.79 40.31 -16.12
N THR A 589 -13.70 40.35 -15.14
CA THR A 589 -13.40 40.07 -13.73
C THR A 589 -13.56 38.61 -13.32
N ALA A 590 -14.26 37.80 -14.13
CA ALA A 590 -14.38 36.36 -13.90
C ALA A 590 -13.00 35.69 -13.73
N PRO A 591 -12.82 34.78 -12.76
CA PRO A 591 -11.57 34.02 -12.63
C PRO A 591 -11.34 33.16 -13.87
N ALA A 592 -10.08 32.89 -14.19
CA ALA A 592 -9.72 31.97 -15.28
C ALA A 592 -10.14 30.54 -14.91
N SER A 593 -10.70 29.78 -15.86
CA SER A 593 -11.00 28.36 -15.62
C SER A 593 -9.73 27.53 -15.41
N GLU A 594 -9.61 26.92 -14.22
CA GLU A 594 -8.51 26.01 -13.89
C GLU A 594 -8.57 24.73 -14.71
N ALA A 595 -9.77 24.21 -14.95
CA ALA A 595 -9.97 22.98 -15.72
C ALA A 595 -9.54 23.13 -17.19
N LEU A 596 -9.86 24.28 -17.82
CA LEU A 596 -9.44 24.57 -19.19
C LEU A 596 -7.92 24.69 -19.29
N GLU A 597 -7.29 25.33 -18.32
CA GLU A 597 -5.84 25.47 -18.28
C GLU A 597 -5.12 24.13 -18.07
N LEU A 598 -5.66 23.25 -17.21
CA LEU A 598 -5.17 21.88 -17.07
C LEU A 598 -5.31 21.09 -18.39
N ALA A 599 -6.40 21.29 -19.13
CA ALA A 599 -6.60 20.68 -20.44
C ALA A 599 -5.53 21.14 -21.45
N PHE A 600 -5.19 22.44 -21.46
CA PHE A 600 -4.08 22.94 -22.29
C PHE A 600 -2.74 22.32 -21.90
N ILE A 601 -2.42 22.25 -20.60
CA ILE A 601 -1.20 21.58 -20.14
C ILE A 601 -1.16 20.13 -20.64
N GLN A 602 -2.27 19.41 -20.57
CA GLN A 602 -2.35 18.04 -21.07
C GLN A 602 -2.16 17.95 -22.59
N LEU A 603 -2.74 18.87 -23.36
CA LEU A 603 -2.52 18.98 -24.81
C LEU A 603 -1.03 19.15 -25.15
N TYR A 604 -0.35 20.06 -24.45
CA TYR A 604 1.10 20.27 -24.60
C TYR A 604 1.92 19.02 -24.24
N CYS A 605 1.58 18.38 -23.12
CA CYS A 605 2.23 17.15 -22.66
C CYS A 605 2.10 16.04 -23.70
N ASN A 606 0.88 15.78 -24.19
CA ASN A 606 0.60 14.70 -25.13
C ASN A 606 1.27 14.96 -26.48
N PHE A 607 1.21 16.18 -27.02
CA PHE A 607 1.90 16.52 -28.26
C PHE A 607 3.42 16.35 -28.13
N ARG A 608 4.01 16.85 -27.04
CA ARG A 608 5.45 16.70 -26.78
C ARG A 608 5.85 15.23 -26.72
N THR A 609 5.10 14.41 -25.98
CA THR A 609 5.40 12.98 -25.82
C THR A 609 5.29 12.23 -27.15
N SER A 610 4.27 12.52 -27.97
CA SER A 610 4.04 11.86 -29.26
C SER A 610 5.06 12.25 -30.35
N TYR A 611 5.54 13.51 -30.37
CA TYR A 611 6.27 14.06 -31.52
C TYR A 611 7.66 14.66 -31.23
N VAL A 612 7.98 15.04 -29.99
CA VAL A 612 9.18 15.81 -29.66
C VAL A 612 10.13 15.09 -28.68
N GLY A 613 9.59 14.21 -27.83
CA GLY A 613 10.34 13.50 -26.79
C GLY A 613 11.37 12.50 -27.32
N GLU A 614 11.99 11.73 -26.41
CA GLU A 614 13.07 10.76 -26.74
C GLU A 614 12.64 9.70 -27.78
N GLN A 615 11.33 9.46 -27.94
CA GLN A 615 10.75 8.52 -28.90
C GLN A 615 10.21 9.17 -30.20
N GLY A 616 10.29 10.50 -30.38
CA GLY A 616 9.68 11.26 -31.49
C GLY A 616 10.34 11.09 -32.88
N TYR A 617 10.98 9.96 -33.17
CA TYR A 617 11.74 9.76 -34.41
C TYR A 617 10.83 9.88 -35.66
N LYS A 618 11.21 10.78 -36.59
CA LYS A 618 10.73 10.89 -38.00
C LYS A 618 9.33 11.51 -38.28
N ALA A 619 8.77 12.35 -37.42
CA ALA A 619 7.50 13.03 -37.73
C ALA A 619 7.70 14.32 -38.55
N THR A 620 8.22 14.27 -39.77
CA THR A 620 8.38 15.48 -40.62
C THR A 620 7.06 16.03 -41.16
N ALA A 621 6.04 15.17 -41.34
CA ALA A 621 4.75 15.56 -41.88
C ALA A 621 3.96 16.50 -40.95
N VAL A 622 3.96 16.23 -39.63
CA VAL A 622 3.27 17.08 -38.63
C VAL A 622 3.84 18.51 -38.63
N PHE A 623 5.17 18.65 -38.66
CA PHE A 623 5.83 19.96 -38.65
C PHE A 623 5.63 20.75 -39.95
N ALA A 624 5.60 20.08 -41.10
CA ALA A 624 5.27 20.74 -42.37
C ALA A 624 3.87 21.37 -42.33
N LYS A 625 2.91 20.70 -41.70
CA LYS A 625 1.54 21.22 -41.57
C LYS A 625 1.43 22.29 -40.47
N LEU A 626 2.08 22.10 -39.32
CA LEU A 626 2.16 23.13 -38.26
C LEU A 626 2.82 24.42 -38.75
N SER A 627 3.83 24.33 -39.61
CA SER A 627 4.44 25.50 -40.25
C SER A 627 3.39 26.32 -41.01
N SER A 628 2.50 25.65 -41.75
CA SER A 628 1.44 26.33 -42.52
C SER A 628 0.36 26.96 -41.66
N PHE A 629 0.03 26.38 -40.50
CA PHE A 629 -1.03 26.88 -39.62
C PHE A 629 -0.55 27.98 -38.66
N ILE A 630 0.59 27.76 -38.00
CA ILE A 630 1.05 28.58 -36.86
C ILE A 630 2.52 28.99 -36.94
N GLY A 631 3.24 28.62 -38.01
CA GLY A 631 4.64 29.00 -38.23
C GLY A 631 5.68 28.20 -37.45
N ILE A 632 5.29 27.08 -36.82
CA ILE A 632 6.22 26.22 -36.07
C ILE A 632 6.80 25.17 -37.00
N ASN A 633 8.13 25.19 -37.16
CA ASN A 633 8.83 24.40 -38.17
C ASN A 633 9.51 23.14 -37.62
N ASP A 634 9.76 23.07 -36.32
CA ASP A 634 10.57 22.02 -35.73
C ASP A 634 10.23 21.75 -34.24
N SER A 635 10.90 20.75 -33.69
CA SER A 635 10.77 20.36 -32.29
C SER A 635 11.21 21.47 -31.32
N ALA A 636 12.20 22.28 -31.69
CA ALA A 636 12.68 23.39 -30.87
C ALA A 636 11.59 24.46 -30.68
N GLY A 637 10.86 24.81 -31.74
CA GLY A 637 9.74 25.74 -31.66
C GLY A 637 8.62 25.24 -30.75
N VAL A 638 8.32 23.94 -30.76
CA VAL A 638 7.33 23.35 -29.82
C VAL A 638 7.83 23.40 -28.38
N LEU A 639 9.09 23.03 -28.12
CA LEU A 639 9.66 23.11 -26.77
C LEU A 639 9.66 24.54 -26.23
N ASP A 640 9.95 25.53 -27.08
CA ASP A 640 9.89 26.94 -26.70
C ASP A 640 8.47 27.36 -26.34
N LEU A 641 7.48 26.93 -27.11
CA LEU A 641 6.08 27.22 -26.84
C LEU A 641 5.60 26.57 -25.53
N VAL A 642 5.97 25.31 -25.28
CA VAL A 642 5.67 24.64 -24.01
C VAL A 642 6.33 25.37 -22.83
N LEU A 643 7.59 25.79 -22.99
CA LEU A 643 8.29 26.57 -21.96
C LEU A 643 7.62 27.93 -21.72
N GLN A 644 7.23 28.64 -22.78
CA GLN A 644 6.50 29.90 -22.67
C GLN A 644 5.17 29.72 -21.92
N LYS A 645 4.43 28.64 -22.20
CA LYS A 645 3.19 28.31 -21.47
C LYS A 645 3.44 28.04 -19.99
N VAL A 646 4.45 27.25 -19.65
CA VAL A 646 4.87 27.02 -18.26
C VAL A 646 5.20 28.33 -17.55
N LEU A 647 5.96 29.21 -18.21
CA LEU A 647 6.33 30.52 -17.65
C LEU A 647 5.14 31.47 -17.52
N PHE A 648 4.21 31.43 -18.47
CA PHE A 648 2.94 32.13 -18.35
C PHE A 648 2.20 31.67 -17.10
N ASN A 649 2.11 30.36 -16.87
CA ASN A 649 1.42 29.81 -15.71
C ASN A 649 2.08 30.20 -14.39
N PHE A 650 3.41 30.25 -14.35
CA PHE A 650 4.16 30.71 -13.17
C PHE A 650 3.91 32.18 -12.81
N ARG A 651 3.51 33.01 -13.79
CA ARG A 651 3.21 34.45 -13.59
C ARG A 651 1.75 34.66 -13.21
N THR A 652 0.84 33.87 -13.78
CA THR A 652 -0.60 34.11 -13.71
C THR A 652 -1.27 33.38 -12.55
N TRP A 653 -0.87 32.13 -12.25
CA TRP A 653 -1.61 31.27 -11.33
C TRP A 653 -1.12 31.34 -9.89
N GLN A 654 -2.06 31.14 -8.96
CA GLN A 654 -1.76 31.08 -7.54
C GLN A 654 -0.91 29.85 -7.18
N SER A 655 -0.13 29.96 -6.11
CA SER A 655 0.87 28.96 -5.76
C SER A 655 0.32 27.58 -5.36
N GLN A 656 -0.95 27.52 -4.96
CA GLN A 656 -1.62 26.31 -4.49
C GLN A 656 -2.52 25.64 -5.55
N SER A 657 -2.66 26.22 -6.75
CA SER A 657 -3.51 25.63 -7.79
C SER A 657 -2.91 24.34 -8.34
N GLY A 658 -3.78 23.44 -8.81
CA GLY A 658 -3.40 22.25 -9.58
C GLY A 658 -2.66 22.62 -10.86
N VAL A 659 -3.03 23.74 -11.51
CA VAL A 659 -2.29 24.29 -12.67
C VAL A 659 -0.83 24.57 -12.34
N MET A 660 -0.55 25.19 -11.20
CA MET A 660 0.82 25.47 -10.78
C MET A 660 1.61 24.18 -10.55
N GLN A 661 0.99 23.19 -9.89
CA GLN A 661 1.60 21.89 -9.63
C GLN A 661 1.92 21.14 -10.92
N ARG A 662 0.98 21.05 -11.87
CA ARG A 662 1.22 20.38 -13.16
C ARG A 662 2.19 21.14 -14.06
N SER A 663 2.16 22.47 -14.07
CA SER A 663 3.14 23.28 -14.82
C SER A 663 4.58 23.06 -14.33
N LEU A 664 4.78 22.97 -13.01
CA LEU A 664 6.08 22.64 -12.43
C LEU A 664 6.52 21.21 -12.69
N GLN A 665 5.58 20.28 -12.74
CA GLN A 665 5.88 18.91 -13.12
C GLN A 665 6.28 18.82 -14.59
N LEU A 666 5.57 19.49 -15.50
CA LEU A 666 5.96 19.57 -16.91
C LEU A 666 7.36 20.20 -17.06
N PHE A 667 7.64 21.27 -16.31
CA PHE A 667 8.99 21.85 -16.23
C PHE A 667 10.02 20.83 -15.73
N HIS A 668 9.68 20.06 -14.69
CA HIS A 668 10.56 19.01 -14.17
C HIS A 668 10.87 17.97 -15.25
N GLU A 669 9.84 17.45 -15.93
CA GLU A 669 9.99 16.46 -17.01
C GLU A 669 10.84 16.98 -18.19
N LEU A 670 10.66 18.27 -18.55
CA LEU A 670 11.49 18.92 -19.58
C LEU A 670 12.98 18.93 -19.21
N THR A 671 13.30 19.05 -17.91
CA THR A 671 14.66 19.22 -17.40
C THR A 671 15.33 17.93 -16.92
N THR A 672 14.61 16.81 -16.83
CA THR A 672 15.17 15.51 -16.44
C THR A 672 15.59 14.63 -17.60
N GLY A 673 14.93 14.72 -18.76
CA GLY A 673 15.26 13.92 -19.95
C GLY A 673 16.60 14.34 -20.57
N TYR A 674 17.39 13.37 -21.04
CA TYR A 674 18.77 13.63 -21.49
C TYR A 674 18.81 14.45 -22.78
N VAL A 675 17.91 14.14 -23.72
CA VAL A 675 17.80 14.87 -25.01
C VAL A 675 17.05 16.19 -24.83
N SER A 676 15.93 16.16 -24.11
CA SER A 676 15.07 17.33 -23.91
C SER A 676 15.80 18.46 -23.20
N VAL A 677 16.55 18.18 -22.12
CA VAL A 677 17.24 19.22 -21.37
C VAL A 677 18.30 19.94 -22.21
N ARG A 678 18.97 19.24 -23.14
CA ARG A 678 19.95 19.82 -24.06
C ARG A 678 19.33 20.71 -25.13
N GLN A 679 18.14 20.35 -25.62
CA GLN A 679 17.41 21.18 -26.58
C GLN A 679 16.84 22.42 -25.87
N VAL A 680 16.21 22.23 -24.72
CA VAL A 680 15.63 23.31 -23.90
C VAL A 680 16.71 24.31 -23.47
N ALA A 681 17.91 23.86 -23.10
CA ALA A 681 19.03 24.74 -22.72
C ALA A 681 19.47 25.70 -23.84
N LYS A 682 19.22 25.38 -25.12
CA LYS A 682 19.58 26.22 -26.25
C LYS A 682 18.56 27.31 -26.56
N LEU A 683 17.34 27.19 -26.04
CA LEU A 683 16.23 28.13 -26.29
C LEU A 683 16.50 29.49 -25.65
N ASP A 684 16.17 30.57 -26.37
CA ASP A 684 16.38 31.92 -25.86
C ASP A 684 15.48 32.24 -24.67
N THR A 685 14.25 31.70 -24.63
CA THR A 685 13.35 31.77 -23.48
C THR A 685 13.99 31.17 -22.23
N MET A 686 14.69 30.04 -22.35
CA MET A 686 15.38 29.40 -21.23
C MET A 686 16.61 30.20 -20.79
N LYS A 687 17.40 30.74 -21.72
CA LYS A 687 18.53 31.63 -21.38
C LYS A 687 18.04 32.88 -20.64
N LEU A 688 16.94 33.48 -21.09
CA LEU A 688 16.31 34.62 -20.43
C LEU A 688 15.83 34.26 -19.01
N LEU A 689 15.24 33.06 -18.86
CA LEU A 689 14.81 32.54 -17.56
C LEU A 689 15.99 32.35 -16.60
N LEU A 690 17.11 31.79 -17.06
CA LEU A 690 18.31 31.63 -16.25
C LEU A 690 18.87 32.99 -15.78
N ALA A 691 18.87 33.99 -16.66
CA ALA A 691 19.30 35.35 -16.32
C ALA A 691 18.34 36.06 -15.34
N ASN A 692 17.06 35.68 -15.32
CA ASN A 692 16.00 36.33 -14.53
C ASN A 692 15.24 35.35 -13.59
N HIS A 693 15.93 34.34 -13.05
CA HIS A 693 15.33 33.26 -12.26
C HIS A 693 14.77 33.70 -10.90
N SER A 694 15.08 34.92 -10.45
CA SER A 694 14.54 35.56 -9.26
C SER A 694 13.48 36.62 -9.58
N SER A 695 12.87 36.57 -10.78
CA SER A 695 11.90 37.57 -11.22
C SER A 695 10.74 37.71 -10.24
N ASP A 696 10.46 38.96 -9.89
CA ASP A 696 9.33 39.39 -9.07
C ASP A 696 7.96 39.07 -9.68
N GLN A 697 7.93 38.76 -10.98
CA GLN A 697 6.72 38.35 -11.69
C GLN A 697 6.24 36.95 -11.30
N PHE A 698 7.11 36.09 -10.75
CA PHE A 698 6.75 34.74 -10.33
C PHE A 698 6.23 34.77 -8.90
N GLN A 699 4.92 34.95 -8.72
CA GLN A 699 4.29 35.16 -7.41
C GLN A 699 4.58 34.02 -6.41
N PHE A 700 4.65 32.77 -6.88
CA PHE A 700 4.95 31.62 -6.03
C PHE A 700 6.35 31.66 -5.40
N LEU A 701 7.29 32.44 -5.97
CA LEU A 701 8.60 32.71 -5.40
C LEU A 701 8.55 33.70 -4.23
N ARG A 702 7.38 34.27 -3.89
CA ARG A 702 7.19 35.08 -2.68
C ARG A 702 6.56 34.28 -1.53
N THR A 703 5.82 33.23 -1.84
CA THR A 703 5.10 32.42 -0.85
C THR A 703 6.03 31.51 -0.05
N ILE A 704 5.91 31.53 1.28
CA ILE A 704 6.79 30.76 2.19
C ILE A 704 6.44 29.27 2.20
N ASP A 705 5.15 28.92 2.22
CA ASP A 705 4.69 27.54 2.50
C ASP A 705 4.78 26.59 1.28
N VAL A 706 5.26 27.09 0.15
CA VAL A 706 5.22 26.43 -1.16
C VAL A 706 6.61 25.88 -1.54
N TYR A 707 7.30 25.26 -0.57
CA TYR A 707 8.72 24.93 -0.73
C TYR A 707 8.99 23.79 -1.73
N LYS A 708 8.06 22.83 -1.87
CA LYS A 708 8.24 21.68 -2.78
C LYS A 708 8.32 22.18 -4.22
N GLN A 709 7.43 23.08 -4.57
CA GLN A 709 7.36 23.75 -5.87
C GLN A 709 8.63 24.54 -6.17
N ARG A 710 9.10 25.35 -5.22
CA ARG A 710 10.36 26.11 -5.36
C ARG A 710 11.58 25.20 -5.54
N ALA A 711 11.63 24.10 -4.78
CA ALA A 711 12.70 23.13 -4.91
C ALA A 711 12.68 22.43 -6.27
N LEU A 712 11.50 22.13 -6.82
CA LEU A 712 11.36 21.61 -8.19
C LEU A 712 11.82 22.63 -9.23
N TYR A 713 11.41 23.89 -9.09
CA TYR A 713 11.82 24.99 -9.98
C TYR A 713 13.34 25.18 -10.00
N TYR A 714 13.97 25.42 -8.83
CA TYR A 714 15.41 25.64 -8.76
C TYR A 714 16.22 24.37 -9.06
N GLY A 715 15.69 23.19 -8.75
CA GLY A 715 16.31 21.93 -9.19
C GLY A 715 16.28 21.75 -10.71
N GLY A 716 15.20 22.15 -11.38
CA GLY A 716 15.11 22.16 -12.84
C GLY A 716 16.09 23.15 -13.48
N LEU A 717 16.16 24.38 -12.96
CA LEU A 717 17.13 25.39 -13.41
C LEU A 717 18.58 24.93 -13.24
N ALA A 718 18.91 24.28 -12.11
CA ALA A 718 20.24 23.71 -11.90
C ALA A 718 20.59 22.67 -12.98
N ARG A 719 19.67 21.75 -13.30
CA ARG A 719 19.90 20.74 -14.35
C ARG A 719 20.19 21.40 -15.70
N VAL A 720 19.39 22.41 -16.07
CA VAL A 720 19.58 23.14 -17.34
C VAL A 720 20.90 23.89 -17.34
N LEU A 721 21.21 24.65 -16.28
CA LEU A 721 22.45 25.41 -16.15
C LEU A 721 23.68 24.52 -16.36
N PHE A 722 23.63 23.30 -15.83
CA PHE A 722 24.71 22.30 -15.85
C PHE A 722 24.65 21.28 -16.99
N THR A 723 23.79 21.49 -18.00
CA THR A 723 23.59 20.53 -19.10
C THR A 723 24.73 20.50 -20.12
N SER A 724 25.34 21.66 -20.39
CA SER A 724 26.55 21.80 -21.22
C SER A 724 27.75 22.15 -20.33
N GLU A 725 28.96 22.33 -20.90
CA GLU A 725 30.09 22.89 -20.17
C GLU A 725 29.75 24.31 -19.69
N THR A 726 29.17 24.41 -18.49
CA THR A 726 28.85 25.68 -17.86
C THR A 726 30.13 26.44 -17.64
N SER A 727 30.26 27.60 -18.27
CA SER A 727 31.40 28.46 -17.97
C SER A 727 31.29 28.98 -16.53
N ALA A 728 32.44 29.20 -15.88
CA ALA A 728 32.46 29.84 -14.56
C ALA A 728 31.74 31.21 -14.58
N ALA A 729 31.81 31.94 -15.69
CA ALA A 729 31.10 33.20 -15.87
C ALA A 729 29.57 33.05 -15.82
N GLN A 730 29.00 32.06 -16.52
CA GLN A 730 27.55 31.80 -16.51
C GLN A 730 27.07 31.41 -15.11
N PHE A 731 27.85 30.60 -14.38
CA PHE A 731 27.53 30.25 -13.01
C PHE A 731 27.54 31.49 -12.09
N VAL A 732 28.57 32.33 -12.17
CA VAL A 732 28.67 33.56 -11.38
C VAL A 732 27.51 34.52 -11.69
N GLU A 733 27.13 34.66 -12.95
CA GLU A 733 25.99 35.49 -13.34
C GLU A 733 24.67 34.96 -12.76
N PHE A 734 24.45 33.64 -12.82
CA PHE A 734 23.29 33.00 -12.21
C PHE A 734 23.28 33.19 -10.68
N MET A 735 24.42 33.08 -10.00
CA MET A 735 24.45 33.21 -8.54
C MET A 735 24.34 34.67 -8.04
N ARG A 736 24.52 35.67 -8.91
CA ARG A 736 24.61 37.09 -8.56
C ARG A 736 23.40 37.64 -7.75
N PRO A 737 22.13 37.32 -8.07
CA PRO A 737 20.99 37.79 -7.28
C PRO A 737 21.01 37.25 -5.85
N TRP A 738 21.29 35.96 -5.67
CA TRP A 738 21.44 35.34 -4.36
C TRP A 738 22.68 35.81 -3.61
N GLU A 739 23.77 36.10 -4.31
CA GLU A 739 24.98 36.66 -3.72
C GLU A 739 24.71 37.99 -3.04
N ARG A 740 24.01 38.91 -3.70
CA ARG A 740 23.63 40.21 -3.12
C ARG A 740 22.78 40.05 -1.86
N VAL A 741 21.70 39.29 -1.94
CA VAL A 741 20.80 39.07 -0.81
C VAL A 741 21.53 38.38 0.35
N LEU A 742 22.39 37.40 0.07
CA LEU A 742 23.11 36.67 1.10
C LEU A 742 24.16 37.57 1.79
N ASP A 743 24.87 38.39 1.03
CA ASP A 743 25.85 39.34 1.57
C ASP A 743 25.16 40.44 2.40
N GLU A 744 23.97 40.91 2.00
CA GLU A 744 23.13 41.83 2.79
C GLU A 744 22.64 41.19 4.10
N LEU A 745 22.08 39.98 4.05
CA LEU A 745 21.64 39.24 5.24
C LEU A 745 22.81 38.98 6.20
N LEU A 746 24.00 38.72 5.67
CA LEU A 746 25.20 38.51 6.48
C LEU A 746 25.72 39.79 7.16
N ALA A 747 25.44 40.97 6.59
CA ALA A 747 25.80 42.26 7.16
C ALA A 747 24.83 42.72 8.28
N MET A 748 23.57 42.26 8.26
CA MET A 748 22.57 42.59 9.29
C MET A 748 22.92 42.00 10.67
N SER A 749 22.42 42.59 11.76
CA SER A 749 22.47 42.02 13.11
C SER A 749 21.47 40.88 13.31
N ASP A 750 21.63 40.04 14.35
CA ASP A 750 20.70 38.93 14.62
C ASP A 750 19.27 39.43 14.94
N ALA A 751 19.14 40.61 15.56
CA ALA A 751 17.84 41.24 15.80
C ALA A 751 17.15 41.70 14.49
N GLN A 752 17.93 42.18 13.52
CA GLN A 752 17.41 42.54 12.19
C GLN A 752 17.00 41.29 11.41
N LEU A 753 17.78 40.20 11.48
CA LEU A 753 17.40 38.92 10.85
C LEU A 753 16.09 38.35 11.42
N ALA A 754 15.78 38.61 12.69
CA ALA A 754 14.55 38.16 13.33
C ALA A 754 13.30 38.95 12.91
N GLN A 755 13.45 40.10 12.23
CA GLN A 755 12.31 40.86 11.72
C GLN A 755 11.52 40.04 10.70
N GLU A 756 10.19 40.09 10.75
CA GLU A 756 9.32 39.16 10.02
C GLU A 756 9.58 39.12 8.50
N THR A 757 9.81 40.27 7.88
CA THR A 757 10.09 40.41 6.45
C THR A 757 11.45 39.79 6.06
N VAL A 758 12.50 40.11 6.81
CA VAL A 758 13.87 39.60 6.61
C VAL A 758 13.95 38.09 6.89
N ARG A 759 13.29 37.64 7.95
CA ARG A 759 13.15 36.24 8.34
C ARG A 759 12.50 35.41 7.25
N ALA A 760 11.42 35.93 6.63
CA ALA A 760 10.74 35.28 5.51
C ALA A 760 11.67 35.14 4.29
N GLU A 761 12.44 36.19 3.98
CA GLU A 761 13.42 36.18 2.89
C GLU A 761 14.54 35.16 3.11
N LEU A 762 15.13 35.16 4.32
CA LEU A 762 16.12 34.16 4.74
C LEU A 762 15.57 32.74 4.60
N LEU A 763 14.35 32.48 5.08
CA LEU A 763 13.73 31.17 5.02
C LEU A 763 13.54 30.68 3.58
N ARG A 764 13.12 31.56 2.66
CA ARG A 764 12.98 31.26 1.23
C ARG A 764 14.33 30.92 0.61
N MET A 765 15.33 31.78 0.81
CA MET A 765 16.69 31.59 0.30
C MET A 765 17.29 30.24 0.74
N LEU A 766 17.19 29.89 2.03
CA LEU A 766 17.70 28.61 2.54
C LEU A 766 17.06 27.39 1.85
N ARG A 767 15.77 27.48 1.52
CA ARG A 767 15.02 26.40 0.83
C ARG A 767 15.35 26.34 -0.66
N ASP A 768 15.53 27.48 -1.30
CA ASP A 768 15.87 27.58 -2.72
C ASP A 768 17.26 27.04 -3.01
N LEU A 769 18.26 27.47 -2.22
CA LEU A 769 19.62 26.96 -2.30
C LEU A 769 19.65 25.44 -2.10
N ARG A 770 18.77 24.91 -1.23
CA ARG A 770 18.67 23.46 -1.00
C ARG A 770 18.12 22.75 -2.22
N GLY A 771 17.08 23.29 -2.85
CA GLY A 771 16.51 22.74 -4.08
C GLY A 771 17.51 22.73 -5.23
N PHE A 772 18.23 23.84 -5.42
CA PHE A 772 19.29 23.98 -6.41
C PHE A 772 20.42 22.97 -6.17
N LEU A 773 20.95 22.92 -4.95
CA LEU A 773 22.04 22.01 -4.57
C LEU A 773 21.66 20.52 -4.68
N ALA A 774 20.41 20.17 -4.40
CA ALA A 774 19.94 18.79 -4.49
C ALA A 774 19.98 18.22 -5.91
N ALA A 775 19.98 19.07 -6.94
CA ALA A 775 20.08 18.67 -8.34
C ALA A 775 21.52 18.56 -8.85
N ILE A 776 22.52 19.04 -8.10
CA ILE A 776 23.93 18.96 -8.48
C ILE A 776 24.49 17.56 -8.18
N THR A 777 24.86 16.82 -9.23
CA THR A 777 25.37 15.44 -9.12
C THR A 777 26.85 15.30 -9.43
N SER A 778 27.45 16.22 -10.19
CA SER A 778 28.86 16.14 -10.61
C SER A 778 29.81 16.79 -9.60
N LYS A 779 31.03 16.27 -9.51
CA LYS A 779 32.13 16.84 -8.70
C LYS A 779 32.44 18.29 -9.10
N ALA A 780 32.57 18.55 -10.41
CA ALA A 780 32.95 19.86 -10.92
C ALA A 780 31.91 20.94 -10.55
N ASN A 781 30.63 20.65 -10.75
CA ASN A 781 29.55 21.61 -10.47
C ASN A 781 29.36 21.81 -8.96
N TYR A 782 29.55 20.76 -8.16
CA TYR A 782 29.57 20.89 -6.70
C TYR A 782 30.74 21.77 -6.24
N GLN A 783 31.93 21.62 -6.83
CA GLN A 783 33.10 22.43 -6.52
C GLN A 783 32.84 23.93 -6.77
N MET A 784 32.19 24.28 -7.89
CA MET A 784 31.80 25.68 -8.18
C MET A 784 30.85 26.25 -7.12
N PHE A 785 29.84 25.48 -6.71
CA PHE A 785 28.92 25.87 -5.65
C PHE A 785 29.61 25.97 -4.29
N PHE A 786 30.52 25.05 -4.00
CA PHE A 786 31.31 25.03 -2.77
C PHE A 786 32.18 26.29 -2.67
N GLU A 787 32.89 26.65 -3.73
CA GLU A 787 33.74 27.86 -3.78
C GLU A 787 32.92 29.16 -3.65
N TRP A 788 31.72 29.19 -4.21
CA TRP A 788 30.82 30.34 -4.06
C TRP A 788 30.29 30.51 -2.62
N LEU A 789 30.02 29.40 -1.91
CA LEU A 789 29.43 29.43 -0.57
C LEU A 789 30.49 29.49 0.54
N CYS A 790 31.56 28.71 0.44
CA CYS A 790 32.59 28.55 1.47
C CYS A 790 33.86 29.36 1.13
N PRO A 791 34.50 30.01 2.12
CA PRO A 791 34.18 30.01 3.54
C PRO A 791 33.28 31.17 4.00
N ALA A 792 33.16 32.24 3.21
CA ALA A 792 32.58 33.51 3.64
C ALA A 792 31.07 33.43 3.89
N ARG A 793 30.30 32.95 2.90
CA ARG A 793 28.84 32.93 2.94
C ARG A 793 28.25 31.81 3.77
N ALA A 794 29.00 30.72 3.95
CA ALA A 794 28.66 29.59 4.82
C ALA A 794 28.44 29.99 6.30
N ARG A 795 28.80 31.22 6.70
CA ARG A 795 28.44 31.77 8.02
C ARG A 795 26.93 31.82 8.25
N ILE A 796 26.13 31.89 7.18
CA ILE A 796 24.67 31.97 7.28
C ILE A 796 24.09 30.75 8.00
N PHE A 797 24.66 29.55 7.82
CA PHE A 797 24.22 28.34 8.50
C PHE A 797 24.18 28.52 10.02
N ILE A 798 25.28 29.04 10.58
CA ILE A 798 25.42 29.21 12.03
C ILE A 798 24.47 30.31 12.53
N ARG A 799 24.38 31.42 11.80
CA ARG A 799 23.49 32.53 12.18
C ARG A 799 22.02 32.11 12.17
N SER A 800 21.57 31.41 11.14
CA SER A 800 20.19 30.91 11.05
C SER A 800 19.85 29.89 12.12
N VAL A 801 20.80 29.01 12.48
CA VAL A 801 20.59 28.01 13.53
C VAL A 801 20.50 28.62 14.93
N ARG A 802 21.16 29.75 15.19
CA ARG A 802 21.09 30.47 16.48
C ARG A 802 19.75 31.19 16.72
N MET A 803 18.87 31.26 15.71
CA MET A 803 17.55 31.89 15.83
C MET A 803 16.56 30.97 16.56
N VAL A 804 16.76 30.74 17.87
CA VAL A 804 15.96 29.81 18.70
C VAL A 804 14.46 30.11 18.69
N ALA A 805 14.08 31.37 18.49
CA ALA A 805 12.67 31.77 18.38
C ALA A 805 11.99 31.32 17.07
N ASP A 806 12.74 30.89 16.05
CA ASP A 806 12.18 30.45 14.75
C ASP A 806 12.70 29.07 14.33
N THR A 807 11.97 28.04 14.75
CA THR A 807 12.25 26.65 14.36
C THR A 807 12.19 26.43 12.84
N ARG A 808 11.38 27.20 12.09
CA ARG A 808 11.28 27.00 10.63
C ARG A 808 12.59 27.39 9.94
N VAL A 809 13.22 28.48 10.39
CA VAL A 809 14.53 28.93 9.89
C VAL A 809 15.63 27.97 10.32
N GLN A 810 15.67 27.57 11.59
CA GLN A 810 16.65 26.59 12.08
C GLN A 810 16.60 25.28 11.27
N VAL A 811 15.40 24.71 11.10
CA VAL A 811 15.22 23.45 10.35
C VAL A 811 15.55 23.63 8.86
N ALA A 812 15.25 24.79 8.25
CA ALA A 812 15.61 25.05 6.86
C ALA A 812 17.14 25.11 6.68
N ALA A 813 17.85 25.79 7.58
CA ALA A 813 19.31 25.87 7.57
C ALA A 813 19.95 24.49 7.78
N LEU A 814 19.47 23.73 8.77
CA LEU A 814 19.93 22.35 9.01
C LEU A 814 19.67 21.45 7.81
N LYS A 815 18.53 21.58 7.12
CA LYS A 815 18.24 20.76 5.93
C LYS A 815 19.09 21.14 4.72
N LEU A 816 19.44 22.41 4.56
CA LEU A 816 20.42 22.85 3.56
C LEU A 816 21.80 22.28 3.90
N MET A 817 22.21 22.34 5.18
CA MET A 817 23.47 21.73 5.66
C MET A 817 23.49 20.22 5.41
N ALA A 818 22.40 19.52 5.72
CA ALA A 818 22.26 18.09 5.47
C ALA A 818 22.46 17.74 4.00
N GLU A 819 21.94 18.55 3.07
CA GLU A 819 22.17 18.35 1.64
C GLU A 819 23.62 18.69 1.25
N PHE A 820 24.19 19.76 1.82
CA PHE A 820 25.55 20.20 1.58
C PHE A 820 26.61 19.16 1.95
N VAL A 821 26.42 18.42 3.04
CA VAL A 821 27.31 17.35 3.48
C VAL A 821 27.06 16.00 2.77
N TYR A 822 26.04 15.91 1.91
CA TYR A 822 25.61 14.63 1.36
C TYR A 822 26.41 14.23 0.11
N ASN A 823 27.22 13.18 0.22
CA ASN A 823 28.00 12.62 -0.89
C ASN A 823 27.18 11.72 -1.81
N ARG A 824 26.13 12.28 -2.42
CA ARG A 824 25.36 11.61 -3.47
C ARG A 824 26.20 11.54 -4.75
N THR A 825 26.17 10.40 -5.45
CA THR A 825 26.86 10.19 -6.73
C THR A 825 28.35 10.56 -6.71
N GLN A 826 29.03 10.42 -5.56
CA GLN A 826 30.45 10.76 -5.38
C GLN A 826 30.78 12.23 -5.72
N ARG A 827 29.83 13.16 -5.52
CA ARG A 827 30.03 14.59 -5.81
C ARG A 827 31.02 15.27 -4.85
N LEU A 828 31.16 14.77 -3.61
CA LEU A 828 32.16 15.22 -2.64
C LEU A 828 33.39 14.30 -2.74
N ASN A 829 34.20 14.49 -3.75
CA ASN A 829 35.45 13.76 -3.92
C ASN A 829 36.61 14.75 -4.03
N PHE A 830 37.17 15.13 -2.88
CA PHE A 830 38.29 16.08 -2.79
C PHE A 830 39.62 15.38 -3.00
N ASP A 831 40.60 16.13 -3.48
CA ASP A 831 41.98 15.65 -3.50
C ASP A 831 42.49 15.37 -2.07
N VAL A 832 43.38 14.39 -1.89
CA VAL A 832 43.92 14.00 -0.57
C VAL A 832 44.64 15.17 0.11
N SER A 833 45.19 16.11 -0.67
CA SER A 833 45.83 17.34 -0.17
C SER A 833 44.84 18.46 0.21
N SER A 834 43.55 18.31 -0.10
CA SER A 834 42.55 19.35 0.09
C SER A 834 42.01 19.39 1.51
N ALA A 835 42.02 20.58 2.13
CA ALA A 835 41.38 20.82 3.42
C ALA A 835 39.83 20.94 3.34
N ASN A 836 39.23 20.86 2.14
CA ASN A 836 37.81 21.16 1.94
C ASN A 836 36.87 20.23 2.71
N GLY A 837 37.17 18.92 2.74
CA GLY A 837 36.38 17.95 3.50
C GLY A 837 36.35 18.29 5.00
N ILE A 838 37.51 18.66 5.57
CA ILE A 838 37.63 19.06 6.97
C ILE A 838 36.88 20.37 7.23
N LEU A 839 36.95 21.34 6.31
CA LEU A 839 36.20 22.60 6.42
C LEU A 839 34.68 22.36 6.46
N ILE A 840 34.16 21.48 5.60
CA ILE A 840 32.74 21.08 5.61
C ILE A 840 32.37 20.48 6.97
N PHE A 841 33.18 19.54 7.46
CA PHE A 841 32.95 18.87 8.74
C PHE A 841 32.89 19.88 9.90
N ARG A 842 33.88 20.79 10.00
CA ARG A 842 33.89 21.83 11.05
C ARG A 842 32.65 22.71 11.02
N LYS A 843 32.19 23.12 9.84
CA LYS A 843 30.99 23.96 9.69
C LYS A 843 29.73 23.21 10.09
N ALA A 844 29.60 21.94 9.67
CA ALA A 844 28.46 21.10 10.02
C ALA A 844 28.43 20.77 11.52
N SER A 845 29.57 20.42 12.11
CA SER A 845 29.72 20.20 13.56
C SER A 845 29.30 21.45 14.36
N LYS A 846 29.83 22.63 14.00
CA LYS A 846 29.45 23.88 14.66
C LYS A 846 27.95 24.18 14.52
N ALA A 847 27.34 23.91 13.36
CA ALA A 847 25.90 24.12 13.18
C ALA A 847 25.09 23.18 14.09
N MET A 848 25.45 21.90 14.18
CA MET A 848 24.79 20.96 15.09
C MET A 848 24.95 21.37 16.56
N TRP A 849 26.15 21.80 16.96
CA TRP A 849 26.45 22.26 18.32
C TRP A 849 25.57 23.43 18.74
N GLU A 850 25.49 24.47 17.91
CA GLU A 850 24.71 25.69 18.18
C GLU A 850 23.21 25.40 18.22
N TYR A 851 22.70 24.51 17.34
CA TYR A 851 21.31 24.07 17.39
C TYR A 851 21.03 23.29 18.68
N GLY A 852 21.85 22.29 18.97
CA GLY A 852 21.61 21.37 20.07
C GLY A 852 21.66 22.07 21.42
N ASN A 853 22.64 22.95 21.66
CA ASN A 853 22.69 23.74 22.88
C ASN A 853 21.47 24.64 23.04
N GLY A 854 21.00 25.28 21.96
CA GLY A 854 19.77 26.09 22.00
C GLY A 854 18.52 25.28 22.39
N ILE A 855 18.39 24.05 21.89
CA ILE A 855 17.30 23.13 22.26
C ILE A 855 17.44 22.67 23.71
N LEU A 856 18.64 22.28 24.15
CA LEU A 856 18.91 21.82 25.52
C LEU A 856 18.64 22.92 26.55
N GLU A 857 19.05 24.16 26.26
CA GLU A 857 18.78 25.33 27.11
C GLU A 857 17.29 25.66 27.17
N SER A 858 16.59 25.65 26.03
CA SER A 858 15.14 25.87 25.97
C SER A 858 14.34 24.80 26.72
N GLY A 859 14.83 23.55 26.70
CA GLY A 859 14.28 22.44 27.48
C GLY A 859 14.40 22.67 28.98
N ARG A 860 15.57 23.12 29.45
CA ARG A 860 15.83 23.43 30.88
C ARG A 860 14.98 24.60 31.39
N GLN A 861 14.67 25.57 30.53
CA GLN A 861 13.90 26.76 30.88
C GLN A 861 12.37 26.54 30.80
N GLY A 862 11.89 25.34 30.48
CA GLY A 862 10.47 25.02 30.46
C GLY A 862 9.68 25.78 29.39
N ALA A 863 10.31 26.13 28.26
CA ALA A 863 9.65 26.87 27.19
C ALA A 863 8.41 26.13 26.68
N LEU A 864 7.30 26.86 26.47
CA LEU A 864 6.03 26.32 25.96
C LEU A 864 6.25 25.63 24.60
N VAL A 865 6.05 24.31 24.58
CA VAL A 865 6.08 23.49 23.36
C VAL A 865 4.64 23.32 22.86
N ARG A 866 4.33 23.83 21.66
CA ARG A 866 2.98 23.65 21.08
C ARG A 866 2.89 22.34 20.31
N ASP A 867 3.92 22.04 19.53
CA ASP A 867 4.01 20.83 18.72
C ASP A 867 5.42 20.25 18.88
N VAL A 868 5.56 19.24 19.74
CA VAL A 868 6.85 18.63 20.10
C VAL A 868 7.62 18.17 18.85
N TYR A 869 6.90 17.62 17.88
CA TYR A 869 7.53 17.16 16.64
C TYR A 869 8.07 18.32 15.81
N LYS A 870 7.23 19.33 15.52
CA LYS A 870 7.66 20.46 14.68
C LYS A 870 8.70 21.32 15.36
N ASP A 871 8.56 21.54 16.66
CA ASP A 871 9.34 22.51 17.44
C ASP A 871 10.68 21.92 17.91
N ARG A 872 10.77 20.59 18.08
CA ARG A 872 12.00 19.93 18.60
C ARG A 872 12.46 18.77 17.71
N TYR A 873 11.64 17.71 17.57
CA TYR A 873 12.12 16.44 17.01
C TYR A 873 12.51 16.52 15.54
N LYS A 874 11.84 17.38 14.77
CA LYS A 874 12.14 17.57 13.35
C LYS A 874 13.56 18.09 13.11
N GLY A 875 14.04 19.03 13.92
CA GLY A 875 15.40 19.54 13.79
C GLY A 875 16.44 18.54 14.33
N VAL A 876 16.13 17.86 15.44
CA VAL A 876 16.97 16.79 16.01
C VAL A 876 17.18 15.66 14.98
N ALA A 877 16.10 15.19 14.35
CA ALA A 877 16.18 14.18 13.29
C ALA A 877 17.04 14.65 12.11
N VAL A 878 17.06 15.96 11.79
CA VAL A 878 17.94 16.49 10.75
C VAL A 878 19.40 16.51 11.22
N CYS A 879 19.70 16.86 12.48
CA CYS A 879 21.04 16.75 13.06
C CYS A 879 21.57 15.30 13.01
N PHE A 880 20.73 14.32 13.36
CA PHE A 880 21.09 12.91 13.24
C PHE A 880 21.44 12.54 11.79
N ASN A 881 20.63 12.98 10.82
CA ASN A 881 20.93 12.79 9.40
C ASN A 881 22.22 13.49 8.94
N ILE A 882 22.53 14.69 9.45
CA ILE A 882 23.80 15.39 9.15
C ILE A 882 24.97 14.54 9.62
N LEU A 883 24.95 14.06 10.87
CA LEU A 883 26.02 13.22 11.41
C LEU A 883 26.19 11.92 10.63
N THR A 884 25.08 11.22 10.34
CA THR A 884 25.10 10.00 9.51
C THR A 884 25.78 10.26 8.18
N ARG A 885 25.47 11.37 7.49
CA ARG A 885 26.05 11.73 6.18
C ARG A 885 27.51 12.16 6.27
N LEU A 886 27.92 12.82 7.34
CA LEU A 886 29.32 13.18 7.58
C LEU A 886 30.19 11.93 7.75
N VAL A 887 29.75 11.01 8.60
CA VAL A 887 30.52 9.82 8.95
C VAL A 887 30.52 8.78 7.80
N SER A 888 29.36 8.56 7.15
CA SER A 888 29.25 7.64 6.00
C SER A 888 29.77 8.21 4.68
N GLY A 889 30.05 9.52 4.61
CA GLY A 889 30.36 10.23 3.36
C GLY A 889 31.72 9.88 2.73
N LYS A 890 32.67 9.35 3.51
CA LYS A 890 34.02 8.91 3.09
C LYS A 890 34.89 9.97 2.41
N TYR A 891 34.59 11.27 2.59
CA TYR A 891 35.39 12.39 2.08
C TYR A 891 36.21 13.10 3.16
N VAL A 892 36.19 12.60 4.40
CA VAL A 892 37.02 13.05 5.53
C VAL A 892 37.60 11.81 6.23
N ALA A 893 38.90 11.84 6.51
CA ALA A 893 39.57 10.83 7.31
C ALA A 893 39.34 11.10 8.81
N ILE A 894 38.17 10.69 9.32
CA ILE A 894 37.69 11.03 10.68
C ILE A 894 38.65 10.55 11.78
N GLY A 895 39.24 9.36 11.62
CA GLY A 895 40.19 8.81 12.60
C GLY A 895 41.49 9.63 12.78
N VAL A 896 41.82 10.51 11.83
CA VAL A 896 42.99 11.40 11.91
C VAL A 896 42.61 12.75 12.55
N MET A 897 41.31 13.07 12.66
CA MET A 897 40.86 14.35 13.22
C MET A 897 41.37 14.64 14.64
N PRO A 898 41.38 13.66 15.57
CA PRO A 898 41.94 13.88 16.91
C PRO A 898 43.41 14.31 16.90
N LEU A 899 44.20 13.91 15.89
CA LEU A 899 45.62 14.27 15.77
C LEU A 899 45.83 15.74 15.42
N TYR A 900 44.84 16.41 14.84
CA TYR A 900 44.92 17.83 14.50
C TYR A 900 44.54 18.76 15.67
N GLY A 901 44.12 18.23 16.81
CA GLY A 901 43.69 19.02 17.97
C GLY A 901 42.43 19.86 17.73
N ASP A 902 41.55 19.41 16.84
CA ASP A 902 40.31 20.09 16.46
C ASP A 902 39.09 19.46 17.18
N ASP A 903 38.40 20.25 18.00
CA ASP A 903 37.23 19.81 18.77
C ASP A 903 35.98 19.52 17.91
N ALA A 904 36.02 19.72 16.60
CA ALA A 904 34.85 19.55 15.75
C ALA A 904 34.25 18.13 15.81
N LEU A 905 35.07 17.09 15.90
CA LEU A 905 34.58 15.71 16.01
C LEU A 905 33.88 15.47 17.35
N ASP A 906 34.56 15.83 18.44
CA ASP A 906 34.08 15.68 19.81
C ASP A 906 32.79 16.47 20.04
N ASN A 907 32.71 17.70 19.55
CA ASN A 907 31.51 18.53 19.63
C ASN A 907 30.32 17.90 18.89
N ALA A 908 30.56 17.32 17.72
CA ALA A 908 29.51 16.66 16.94
C ALA A 908 28.96 15.44 17.67
N TYR A 909 29.81 14.59 18.26
CA TYR A 909 29.36 13.43 19.04
C TYR A 909 28.67 13.83 20.34
N ARG A 910 29.25 14.75 21.12
CA ARG A 910 28.65 15.19 22.38
C ARG A 910 27.25 15.75 22.19
N VAL A 911 27.04 16.63 21.19
CA VAL A 911 25.73 17.25 20.99
C VAL A 911 24.66 16.24 20.57
N VAL A 912 24.97 15.28 19.68
CA VAL A 912 23.95 14.29 19.28
C VAL A 912 23.62 13.30 20.40
N LEU A 913 24.60 12.92 21.23
CA LEU A 913 24.36 12.07 22.39
C LEU A 913 23.53 12.78 23.46
N GLU A 914 23.76 14.08 23.69
CA GLU A 914 22.92 14.88 24.60
C GLU A 914 21.50 15.05 24.05
N LEU A 915 21.35 15.28 22.74
CA LEU A 915 20.03 15.35 22.09
C LEU A 915 19.28 14.01 22.12
N LEU A 916 19.99 12.89 22.04
CA LEU A 916 19.41 11.55 22.14
C LEU A 916 18.67 11.35 23.47
N LYS A 917 19.27 11.80 24.59
CA LYS A 917 18.70 11.66 25.93
C LYS A 917 17.43 12.49 26.18
N GLN A 918 17.07 13.40 25.27
CA GLN A 918 15.99 14.37 25.52
C GLN A 918 14.58 13.86 25.22
N PHE A 919 14.42 12.73 24.52
CA PHE A 919 13.10 12.24 24.14
C PHE A 919 12.79 10.85 24.73
N PRO A 920 11.53 10.59 25.13
CA PRO A 920 11.08 9.28 25.57
C PRO A 920 11.33 8.20 24.53
N VAL A 921 11.59 6.98 24.99
CA VAL A 921 11.89 5.84 24.13
C VAL A 921 10.74 5.52 23.17
N ALA A 922 9.49 5.57 23.66
CA ALA A 922 8.27 5.36 22.87
C ALA A 922 8.12 6.31 21.66
N ASP A 923 8.78 7.47 21.67
CA ASP A 923 8.69 8.42 20.56
C ASP A 923 9.42 7.93 19.30
N VAL A 924 10.30 6.93 19.42
CA VAL A 924 10.96 6.27 18.28
C VAL A 924 9.94 5.62 17.35
N ILE A 925 8.91 4.98 17.91
CA ILE A 925 7.82 4.34 17.14
C ILE A 925 6.69 5.31 16.83
N ALA A 926 6.41 6.27 17.73
CA ALA A 926 5.34 7.25 17.52
C ALA A 926 5.65 8.20 16.35
N TYR A 927 6.93 8.48 16.08
CA TYR A 927 7.36 9.38 15.00
C TYR A 927 8.31 8.68 14.01
N PRO A 928 7.80 8.07 12.92
CA PRO A 928 8.61 7.22 12.04
C PRO A 928 9.88 7.88 11.45
N LYS A 929 9.79 9.17 11.13
CA LYS A 929 10.94 9.94 10.61
C LYS A 929 12.03 10.17 11.65
N LEU A 930 11.66 10.27 12.93
CA LEU A 930 12.60 10.37 14.03
C LEU A 930 13.24 9.00 14.24
N GLY A 931 12.43 7.93 14.38
CA GLY A 931 12.94 6.58 14.59
C GLY A 931 13.96 6.14 13.54
N LYS A 932 13.67 6.37 12.26
CA LYS A 932 14.61 6.13 11.15
C LYS A 932 15.90 6.93 11.28
N ALA A 933 15.81 8.24 11.56
CA ALA A 933 16.99 9.09 11.70
C ALA A 933 17.85 8.68 12.90
N THR A 934 17.23 8.33 14.02
CA THR A 934 17.90 7.88 15.24
C THR A 934 18.66 6.58 15.00
N MET A 935 18.01 5.54 14.45
CA MET A 935 18.66 4.25 14.23
C MET A 935 19.79 4.32 13.20
N SER A 936 19.60 5.05 12.09
CA SER A 936 20.68 5.27 11.11
C SER A 936 21.87 6.07 11.67
N MET A 937 21.63 6.95 12.65
CA MET A 937 22.69 7.70 13.33
C MET A 937 23.45 6.82 14.32
N LEU A 938 22.73 6.05 15.16
CA LEU A 938 23.35 5.13 16.10
C LEU A 938 24.20 4.08 15.38
N GLU A 939 23.70 3.49 14.29
CA GLU A 939 24.41 2.46 13.51
C GLU A 939 25.77 2.95 13.02
N VAL A 940 25.83 4.20 12.54
CA VAL A 940 27.08 4.80 12.07
C VAL A 940 28.00 5.23 13.23
N LEU A 941 27.44 5.65 14.37
CA LEU A 941 28.24 5.96 15.56
C LEU A 941 28.97 4.73 16.11
N VAL A 942 28.27 3.60 16.20
CA VAL A 942 28.79 2.38 16.82
C VAL A 942 29.51 1.46 15.82
N ALA A 943 29.58 1.84 14.55
CA ALA A 943 30.33 1.09 13.55
C ALA A 943 31.77 0.82 14.01
N LYS A 944 32.32 -0.33 13.64
CA LYS A 944 33.66 -0.80 14.08
C LYS A 944 34.78 0.23 13.93
N SER A 945 34.76 1.03 12.85
CA SER A 945 35.77 2.06 12.61
C SER A 945 35.63 3.31 13.48
N ASN A 946 34.52 3.45 14.22
CA ASN A 946 34.11 4.69 14.87
C ASN A 946 33.86 4.55 16.37
N ILE A 947 33.45 3.36 16.84
CA ILE A 947 33.00 3.13 18.23
C ILE A 947 34.02 3.57 19.30
N ASP A 948 35.31 3.40 19.05
CA ASP A 948 36.38 3.80 19.98
C ASP A 948 36.56 5.33 20.11
N LEU A 949 36.06 6.09 19.13
CA LEU A 949 36.14 7.56 19.12
C LEU A 949 34.94 8.22 19.81
N VAL A 950 33.85 7.47 20.06
CA VAL A 950 32.59 8.02 20.58
C VAL A 950 32.60 7.98 22.11
N PRO A 951 32.36 9.11 22.81
CA PRO A 951 32.36 9.16 24.27
C PRO A 951 31.06 8.59 24.87
N ILE A 952 30.90 7.26 24.84
CA ILE A 952 29.73 6.55 25.40
C ILE A 952 29.92 6.34 26.91
N ASP A 953 28.97 6.85 27.71
CA ASP A 953 28.87 6.59 29.14
C ASP A 953 27.78 5.55 29.47
N GLY A 954 27.65 5.17 30.74
CA GLY A 954 26.67 4.16 31.17
C GLY A 954 25.21 4.55 30.95
N ALA A 955 24.88 5.83 31.09
CA ALA A 955 23.50 6.33 30.90
C ALA A 955 23.13 6.38 29.42
N VAL A 956 24.06 6.81 28.56
CA VAL A 956 23.93 6.78 27.10
C VAL A 956 23.75 5.34 26.62
N TYR A 957 24.59 4.41 27.09
CA TYR A 957 24.52 3.00 26.72
C TYR A 957 23.15 2.40 27.06
N GLU A 958 22.66 2.59 28.29
CA GLU A 958 21.35 2.09 28.70
C GLU A 958 20.22 2.67 27.83
N HIS A 959 20.24 3.99 27.60
CA HIS A 959 19.22 4.64 26.81
C HIS A 959 19.23 4.16 25.35
N MET A 960 20.41 4.00 24.74
CA MET A 960 20.55 3.41 23.40
C MET A 960 19.94 2.00 23.32
N MET A 961 20.20 1.15 24.32
CA MET A 961 19.64 -0.21 24.34
C MET A 961 18.12 -0.21 24.45
N ARG A 962 17.54 0.65 25.29
CA ARG A 962 16.07 0.81 25.39
C ARG A 962 15.48 1.30 24.06
N LEU A 963 16.11 2.27 23.39
CA LEU A 963 15.69 2.75 22.07
C LEU A 963 15.72 1.64 21.01
N CYS A 964 16.74 0.78 21.04
CA CYS A 964 16.83 -0.36 20.12
C CYS A 964 15.73 -1.38 20.36
N VAL A 965 15.39 -1.67 21.62
CA VAL A 965 14.30 -2.59 21.97
C VAL A 965 12.96 -2.06 21.48
N GLU A 966 12.65 -0.78 21.72
CA GLU A 966 11.42 -0.17 21.23
C GLU A 966 11.36 -0.15 19.69
N ALA A 967 12.50 0.08 19.04
CA ALA A 967 12.60 0.08 17.58
C ALA A 967 12.36 -1.29 16.94
N PHE A 968 12.36 -2.38 17.71
CA PHE A 968 11.99 -3.70 17.20
C PHE A 968 10.56 -3.72 16.70
N ASP A 969 9.65 -2.97 17.29
CA ASP A 969 8.21 -2.95 16.95
C ASP A 969 7.85 -1.83 15.96
N HIS A 970 8.86 -1.19 15.36
CA HIS A 970 8.67 -0.14 14.38
C HIS A 970 8.03 -0.69 13.08
N ALA A 971 7.08 0.04 12.51
CA ALA A 971 6.34 -0.35 11.29
C ALA A 971 7.22 -0.55 10.03
N GLU A 972 8.41 0.06 9.99
CA GLU A 972 9.41 -0.12 8.93
C GLU A 972 10.47 -1.14 9.36
N THR A 973 10.56 -2.27 8.68
CA THR A 973 11.53 -3.36 8.95
C THR A 973 13.00 -2.93 8.85
N ALA A 974 13.29 -1.89 8.07
CA ALA A 974 14.62 -1.29 7.98
C ALA A 974 15.08 -0.71 9.33
N VAL A 975 14.16 -0.14 10.12
CA VAL A 975 14.48 0.48 11.41
C VAL A 975 14.82 -0.59 12.46
N SER A 976 14.02 -1.65 12.55
CA SER A 976 14.31 -2.78 13.45
C SER A 976 15.61 -3.52 13.05
N SER A 977 15.92 -3.58 11.75
CA SER A 977 17.18 -4.15 11.27
C SER A 977 18.40 -3.29 11.64
N SER A 978 18.31 -1.97 11.52
CA SER A 978 19.34 -1.05 12.02
C SER A 978 19.48 -1.14 13.55
N ALA A 979 18.39 -1.32 14.31
CA ALA A 979 18.48 -1.54 15.76
C ALA A 979 19.26 -2.82 16.11
N CYS A 980 19.04 -3.91 15.37
CA CYS A 980 19.84 -5.14 15.52
C CYS A 980 21.32 -4.91 15.20
N SER A 981 21.61 -4.16 14.13
CA SER A 981 22.98 -3.78 13.72
C SER A 981 23.69 -2.95 14.80
N VAL A 982 22.98 -2.01 15.45
CA VAL A 982 23.53 -1.22 16.56
C VAL A 982 23.96 -2.12 17.72
N ILE A 983 23.07 -3.01 18.17
CA ILE A 983 23.36 -3.94 19.28
C ILE A 983 24.53 -4.84 18.88
N ASP A 984 24.50 -5.41 17.68
CA ASP A 984 25.52 -6.32 17.18
C ASP A 984 26.91 -5.68 17.12
N ASN A 985 27.01 -4.45 16.61
CA ASN A 985 28.27 -3.73 16.53
C ASN A 985 28.89 -3.49 17.91
N ILE A 986 28.08 -3.11 18.90
CA ILE A 986 28.54 -2.89 20.27
C ILE A 986 29.03 -4.20 20.90
N LEU A 987 28.24 -5.27 20.81
CA LEU A 987 28.59 -6.57 21.40
C LEU A 987 29.81 -7.20 20.71
N THR A 988 29.89 -7.11 19.38
CA THR A 988 31.04 -7.57 18.59
C THR A 988 32.30 -6.85 19.03
N ALA A 989 32.27 -5.52 19.12
CA ALA A 989 33.43 -4.74 19.57
C ALA A 989 33.84 -5.08 21.01
N ALA A 990 32.88 -5.34 21.91
CA ALA A 990 33.16 -5.77 23.27
C ALA A 990 33.87 -7.14 23.29
N LEU A 991 33.31 -8.13 22.59
CA LEU A 991 33.83 -9.51 22.54
C LEU A 991 35.21 -9.60 21.86
N GLU A 992 35.43 -8.89 20.75
CA GLU A 992 36.75 -8.83 20.08
C GLU A 992 37.81 -8.20 20.99
N ASN A 993 37.46 -7.18 21.77
CA ASN A 993 38.40 -6.56 22.71
C ASN A 993 38.65 -7.43 23.95
N MET A 994 37.63 -8.13 24.46
CA MET A 994 37.79 -9.10 25.54
C MET A 994 38.73 -10.25 25.14
N SER A 995 38.56 -10.82 23.93
CA SER A 995 39.43 -11.90 23.45
C SER A 995 40.87 -11.45 23.19
N ALA A 996 41.05 -10.18 22.82
CA ALA A 996 42.36 -9.55 22.68
C ALA A 996 42.98 -9.05 24.01
N ASN A 997 42.34 -9.29 25.17
CA ASN A 997 42.74 -8.76 26.48
C ASN A 997 42.90 -7.23 26.52
N LYS A 998 42.09 -6.50 25.74
CA LYS A 998 42.04 -5.04 25.73
C LYS A 998 40.87 -4.54 26.57
N GLN A 999 41.14 -3.87 27.68
CA GLN A 999 40.11 -3.23 28.49
C GLN A 999 39.71 -1.89 27.86
N THR A 1000 38.78 -1.93 26.90
CA THR A 1000 38.21 -0.72 26.29
C THR A 1000 36.95 -0.26 27.03
N ARG A 1001 36.52 0.99 26.79
CA ARG A 1001 35.32 1.55 27.43
C ARG A 1001 34.07 0.72 27.16
N VAL A 1002 33.93 0.16 25.95
CA VAL A 1002 32.79 -0.68 25.56
C VAL A 1002 32.76 -1.98 26.36
N VAL A 1003 33.93 -2.59 26.62
CA VAL A 1003 34.06 -3.79 27.46
C VAL A 1003 33.58 -3.50 28.88
N GLU A 1004 33.99 -2.37 29.47
CA GLU A 1004 33.54 -1.96 30.80
C GLU A 1004 32.02 -1.79 30.88
N LEU A 1005 31.41 -1.13 29.89
CA LEU A 1005 29.96 -0.87 29.85
C LEU A 1005 29.15 -2.16 29.79
N VAL A 1006 29.54 -3.10 28.92
CA VAL A 1006 28.88 -4.41 28.79
C VAL A 1006 29.05 -5.25 30.05
N GLN A 1007 30.23 -5.23 30.68
CA GLN A 1007 30.48 -5.99 31.91
C GLN A 1007 29.77 -5.41 33.15
N GLN A 1008 29.64 -4.07 33.25
CA GLN A 1008 29.00 -3.40 34.38
C GLN A 1008 27.47 -3.52 34.37
N ARG A 1009 26.86 -3.68 33.19
CA ARG A 1009 25.39 -3.73 33.01
C ARG A 1009 24.90 -5.09 32.52
N LYS A 1010 25.19 -6.14 33.29
CA LYS A 1010 24.70 -7.50 33.01
C LYS A 1010 23.18 -7.60 32.96
N ASP A 1011 22.47 -6.77 33.72
CA ASP A 1011 21.01 -6.64 33.69
C ASP A 1011 20.47 -6.36 32.29
N VAL A 1012 21.13 -5.47 31.54
CA VAL A 1012 20.75 -5.09 30.17
C VAL A 1012 21.02 -6.24 29.20
N VAL A 1013 22.17 -6.92 29.32
CA VAL A 1013 22.52 -8.09 28.50
C VAL A 1013 21.53 -9.23 28.71
N THR A 1014 21.19 -9.53 29.96
CA THR A 1014 20.19 -10.55 30.33
C THR A 1014 18.82 -10.23 29.75
N TYR A 1015 18.38 -8.98 29.86
CA TYR A 1015 17.09 -8.54 29.30
C TYR A 1015 17.09 -8.66 27.77
N LEU A 1016 18.11 -8.15 27.09
CA LEU A 1016 18.23 -8.24 25.63
C LEU A 1016 18.24 -9.68 25.13
N LEU A 1017 18.98 -10.57 25.80
CA LEU A 1017 19.01 -11.98 25.43
C LEU A 1017 17.62 -12.60 25.49
N LYS A 1018 16.88 -12.40 26.59
CA LYS A 1018 15.52 -12.92 26.74
C LYS A 1018 14.57 -12.33 25.70
N THR A 1019 14.60 -11.02 25.50
CA THR A 1019 13.71 -10.32 24.56
C THR A 1019 13.97 -10.75 23.12
N MET A 1020 15.22 -10.77 22.67
CA MET A 1020 15.55 -11.17 21.29
C MET A 1020 15.29 -12.66 21.05
N LEU A 1021 15.62 -13.51 22.03
CA LEU A 1021 15.31 -14.92 21.96
C LEU A 1021 13.79 -15.14 21.89
N ASN A 1022 13.00 -14.43 22.69
CA ASN A 1022 11.54 -14.48 22.63
C ASN A 1022 10.99 -14.03 21.27
N ILE A 1023 11.47 -12.92 20.72
CA ILE A 1023 11.07 -12.46 19.37
C ILE A 1023 11.35 -13.57 18.34
N VAL A 1024 12.55 -14.16 18.40
CA VAL A 1024 12.97 -15.22 17.49
C VAL A 1024 12.20 -16.53 17.70
N LEU A 1025 11.70 -16.81 18.90
CA LEU A 1025 10.97 -18.04 19.20
C LEU A 1025 9.46 -17.91 18.91
N PHE A 1026 8.85 -16.80 19.29
CA PHE A 1026 7.39 -16.62 19.30
C PHE A 1026 6.84 -15.82 18.12
N GLU A 1027 7.65 -14.95 17.51
CA GLU A 1027 7.17 -14.05 16.45
C GLU A 1027 7.69 -14.48 15.08
N ASP A 1028 6.90 -14.24 14.04
CA ASP A 1028 7.28 -14.47 12.64
C ASP A 1028 7.63 -13.12 12.00
N ARG A 1029 8.94 -12.81 11.92
CA ARG A 1029 9.43 -11.52 11.43
C ARG A 1029 10.22 -11.69 10.13
N PRO A 1030 10.06 -10.77 9.16
CA PRO A 1030 10.75 -10.89 7.86
C PRO A 1030 12.26 -10.67 7.93
N ASN A 1031 12.80 -10.17 9.06
CA ASN A 1031 14.20 -9.81 9.25
C ASN A 1031 14.95 -10.69 10.26
N ASP A 1032 14.61 -11.98 10.34
CA ASP A 1032 15.30 -12.97 11.19
C ASP A 1032 16.84 -12.96 11.03
N TRP A 1033 17.33 -12.71 9.81
CA TRP A 1033 18.77 -12.56 9.55
C TRP A 1033 19.37 -11.46 10.43
N SER A 1034 18.70 -10.31 10.55
CA SER A 1034 19.16 -9.19 11.37
C SER A 1034 19.16 -9.54 12.86
N PHE A 1035 18.13 -10.24 13.35
CA PHE A 1035 18.03 -10.65 14.75
C PHE A 1035 19.07 -11.72 15.14
N SER A 1036 19.44 -12.60 14.20
CA SER A 1036 20.40 -13.70 14.46
C SER A 1036 21.78 -13.19 14.90
N ARG A 1037 22.22 -12.06 14.35
CA ARG A 1037 23.56 -11.49 14.53
C ARG A 1037 23.83 -11.04 15.98
N PRO A 1038 23.06 -10.10 16.57
CA PRO A 1038 23.21 -9.73 17.97
C PRO A 1038 22.81 -10.86 18.93
N LEU A 1039 21.81 -11.69 18.59
CA LEU A 1039 21.42 -12.83 19.42
C LEU A 1039 22.58 -13.80 19.64
N PHE A 1040 23.33 -14.13 18.58
CA PHE A 1040 24.53 -14.95 18.71
C PHE A 1040 25.56 -14.33 19.66
N CYS A 1041 25.83 -13.02 19.53
CA CYS A 1041 26.76 -12.33 20.43
C CYS A 1041 26.30 -12.37 21.89
N LEU A 1042 24.99 -12.28 22.16
CA LEU A 1042 24.42 -12.40 23.50
C LEU A 1042 24.56 -13.82 24.06
N ILE A 1043 24.38 -14.85 23.24
CA ILE A 1043 24.58 -16.26 23.64
C ILE A 1043 26.06 -16.53 23.97
N VAL A 1044 27.00 -15.97 23.20
CA VAL A 1044 28.44 -16.06 23.49
C VAL A 1044 28.79 -15.42 24.83
N LEU A 1045 28.10 -14.33 25.21
CA LEU A 1045 28.30 -13.66 26.51
C LEU A 1045 27.72 -14.43 27.69
N ASP A 1046 26.55 -15.06 27.54
CA ASP A 1046 25.86 -15.79 28.61
C ASP A 1046 25.10 -17.02 28.07
N ARG A 1047 25.87 -18.10 27.83
CA ARG A 1047 25.36 -19.38 27.33
C ARG A 1047 24.38 -20.03 28.29
N ASP A 1048 24.69 -20.02 29.57
CA ASP A 1048 23.90 -20.73 30.58
C ASP A 1048 22.49 -20.13 30.70
N LEU A 1049 22.39 -18.80 30.63
CA LEU A 1049 21.10 -18.12 30.62
C LEU A 1049 20.28 -18.45 29.36
N ALA A 1050 20.92 -18.53 28.18
CA ALA A 1050 20.23 -18.92 26.95
C ALA A 1050 19.65 -20.34 27.05
N LEU A 1051 20.43 -21.29 27.57
CA LEU A 1051 20.00 -22.68 27.80
C LEU A 1051 18.88 -22.77 28.85
N GLN A 1052 18.99 -22.03 29.95
CA GLN A 1052 17.95 -22.00 30.98
C GLN A 1052 16.63 -21.43 30.45
N HIS A 1053 16.69 -20.35 29.68
CA HIS A 1053 15.49 -19.71 29.11
C HIS A 1053 14.81 -20.60 28.08
N THR A 1054 15.57 -21.25 27.18
CA THR A 1054 14.98 -22.20 26.23
C THR A 1054 14.39 -23.42 26.94
N SER A 1055 15.04 -23.94 27.99
CA SER A 1055 14.49 -25.00 28.84
C SER A 1055 13.15 -24.58 29.46
N GLN A 1056 13.05 -23.35 29.95
CA GLN A 1056 11.78 -22.82 30.48
C GLN A 1056 10.70 -22.75 29.40
N VAL A 1057 11.01 -22.25 28.20
CA VAL A 1057 10.05 -22.17 27.09
C VAL A 1057 9.50 -23.56 26.72
N VAL A 1058 10.34 -24.59 26.69
CA VAL A 1058 9.93 -25.98 26.43
C VAL A 1058 8.96 -26.50 27.51
N GLN A 1059 9.18 -26.17 28.78
CA GLN A 1059 8.33 -26.63 29.89
C GLN A 1059 6.89 -26.10 29.78
N TYR A 1060 6.72 -24.90 29.23
CA TYR A 1060 5.41 -24.30 29.00
C TYR A 1060 4.68 -24.86 27.77
N GLN A 1061 5.33 -25.68 26.94
CA GLN A 1061 4.69 -26.29 25.78
C GLN A 1061 3.91 -27.57 26.14
N PRO A 1062 2.88 -27.93 25.35
CA PRO A 1062 2.21 -29.23 25.44
C PRO A 1062 3.17 -30.39 25.20
N ALA A 1063 2.93 -31.54 25.87
CA ALA A 1063 3.82 -32.71 25.79
C ALA A 1063 4.03 -33.18 24.34
N GLU A 1064 3.00 -33.07 23.49
CA GLU A 1064 3.02 -33.45 22.08
C GLU A 1064 4.00 -32.61 21.24
N ARG A 1065 4.36 -31.40 21.69
CA ARG A 1065 5.29 -30.49 20.99
C ARG A 1065 6.68 -30.45 21.62
N ARG A 1066 6.86 -31.00 22.83
CA ARG A 1066 8.11 -30.86 23.61
C ARG A 1066 9.29 -31.53 22.92
N ASP A 1067 9.17 -32.79 22.52
CA ASP A 1067 10.30 -33.54 21.95
C ASP A 1067 10.79 -32.93 20.64
N ASP A 1068 9.85 -32.53 19.76
CA ASP A 1068 10.17 -31.86 18.50
C ASP A 1068 10.81 -30.48 18.72
N LEU A 1069 10.33 -29.72 19.71
CA LEU A 1069 10.90 -28.43 20.07
C LEU A 1069 12.28 -28.58 20.72
N VAL A 1070 12.47 -29.56 21.60
CA VAL A 1070 13.77 -29.88 22.21
C VAL A 1070 14.79 -30.20 21.13
N LYS A 1071 14.41 -31.04 20.15
CA LYS A 1071 15.28 -31.35 19.01
C LYS A 1071 15.64 -30.10 18.20
N ALA A 1072 14.64 -29.30 17.81
CA ALA A 1072 14.87 -28.10 16.99
C ALA A 1072 15.73 -27.04 17.72
N LEU A 1073 15.51 -26.85 19.03
CA LEU A 1073 16.32 -25.94 19.86
C LEU A 1073 17.73 -26.47 20.11
N LYS A 1074 17.88 -27.80 20.27
CA LYS A 1074 19.19 -28.43 20.38
C LYS A 1074 20.00 -28.22 19.10
N ASP A 1075 19.41 -28.51 17.94
CA ASP A 1075 20.06 -28.31 16.64
C ASP A 1075 20.46 -26.84 16.41
N LEU A 1076 19.64 -25.88 16.85
CA LEU A 1076 19.97 -24.45 16.83
C LEU A 1076 21.16 -24.09 17.73
N LEU A 1077 21.12 -24.53 18.99
CA LEU A 1077 22.08 -24.09 20.01
C LEU A 1077 23.40 -24.85 19.93
N SER A 1078 23.41 -26.11 19.47
CA SER A 1078 24.64 -26.89 19.27
C SER A 1078 25.30 -26.68 17.91
N ALA A 1079 24.77 -25.78 17.07
CA ALA A 1079 25.30 -25.50 15.74
C ALA A 1079 26.70 -24.88 15.75
N THR A 1080 27.15 -24.32 16.88
CA THR A 1080 28.43 -23.61 17.00
C THR A 1080 29.15 -23.96 18.30
N ASP A 1081 30.43 -23.66 18.36
CA ASP A 1081 31.27 -23.80 19.56
C ASP A 1081 31.15 -22.62 20.55
N PHE A 1082 30.19 -21.70 20.33
CA PHE A 1082 29.99 -20.48 21.11
C PHE A 1082 31.20 -19.54 21.13
N VAL A 1083 32.04 -19.57 20.09
CA VAL A 1083 33.12 -18.59 19.91
C VAL A 1083 32.71 -17.57 18.85
N LEU A 1084 33.03 -16.30 19.08
CA LEU A 1084 32.79 -15.26 18.09
C LEU A 1084 33.73 -15.43 16.88
N SER A 1085 33.21 -15.96 15.78
CA SER A 1085 33.87 -16.04 14.49
C SER A 1085 32.88 -15.79 13.35
N THR A 1086 33.35 -15.34 12.19
CA THR A 1086 32.48 -15.11 11.01
C THR A 1086 31.77 -16.41 10.60
N ASN A 1087 32.49 -17.53 10.61
CA ASN A 1087 31.94 -18.84 10.26
C ASN A 1087 30.81 -19.25 11.23
N ASN A 1088 31.05 -19.17 12.54
CA ASN A 1088 30.04 -19.53 13.54
C ASN A 1088 28.80 -18.63 13.45
N ARG A 1089 28.98 -17.33 13.15
CA ARG A 1089 27.85 -16.42 12.96
C ARG A 1089 26.99 -16.81 11.76
N ASP A 1090 27.63 -17.19 10.65
CA ASP A 1090 26.91 -17.63 9.46
C ASP A 1090 26.26 -19.00 9.67
N GLU A 1091 26.92 -19.92 10.36
CA GLU A 1091 26.37 -21.21 10.77
C GLU A 1091 25.16 -21.05 11.70
N PHE A 1092 25.24 -20.19 12.73
CA PHE A 1092 24.10 -19.90 13.60
C PHE A 1092 22.94 -19.26 12.83
N THR A 1093 23.22 -18.37 11.88
CA THR A 1093 22.19 -17.76 11.02
C THR A 1093 21.50 -18.83 10.17
N GLN A 1094 22.26 -19.77 9.61
CA GLN A 1094 21.72 -20.90 8.84
C GLN A 1094 20.92 -21.85 9.74
N ALA A 1095 21.43 -22.16 10.93
CA ALA A 1095 20.74 -22.99 11.92
C ALA A 1095 19.43 -22.34 12.38
N LEU A 1096 19.38 -21.01 12.52
CA LEU A 1096 18.15 -20.30 12.82
C LEU A 1096 17.14 -20.36 11.67
N ALA A 1097 17.60 -20.17 10.43
CA ALA A 1097 16.74 -20.35 9.26
C ALA A 1097 16.22 -21.81 9.15
N GLN A 1098 17.04 -22.79 9.52
CA GLN A 1098 16.65 -24.19 9.58
C GLN A 1098 15.64 -24.46 10.71
N TYR A 1099 15.86 -23.91 11.90
CA TYR A 1099 14.91 -23.93 13.02
C TYR A 1099 13.56 -23.37 12.59
N ARG A 1100 13.53 -22.22 11.91
CA ARG A 1100 12.29 -21.63 11.38
C ARG A 1100 11.59 -22.57 10.40
N ARG A 1101 12.32 -23.15 9.45
CA ARG A 1101 11.76 -24.14 8.51
C ARG A 1101 11.22 -25.36 9.23
N GLU A 1102 11.93 -25.87 10.23
CA GLU A 1102 11.49 -27.01 11.03
C GLU A 1102 10.22 -26.67 11.82
N VAL A 1103 10.19 -25.53 12.52
CA VAL A 1103 9.02 -25.02 13.25
C VAL A 1103 7.83 -24.82 12.33
N THR A 1104 8.01 -24.21 11.15
CA THR A 1104 6.94 -24.03 10.17
C THR A 1104 6.48 -25.37 9.58
N SER A 1105 7.40 -26.25 9.20
CA SER A 1105 7.07 -27.55 8.60
C SER A 1105 6.33 -28.48 9.57
N LYS A 1106 6.71 -28.46 10.85
CA LYS A 1106 6.07 -29.22 11.93
C LYS A 1106 4.89 -28.48 12.57
N ASN A 1107 4.59 -27.25 12.11
CA ASN A 1107 3.53 -26.39 12.65
C ASN A 1107 3.61 -26.23 14.19
N LEU A 1108 4.84 -26.03 14.69
CA LEU A 1108 5.16 -25.86 16.10
C LEU A 1108 4.89 -24.42 16.52
N ILE A 1109 3.63 -24.11 16.82
CA ILE A 1109 3.28 -22.78 17.33
C ILE A 1109 3.49 -22.76 18.83
N LEU A 1110 4.42 -21.95 19.30
CA LEU A 1110 4.68 -21.87 20.73
C LEU A 1110 3.50 -21.25 21.45
N MET A 1111 3.04 -21.89 22.52
CA MET A 1111 2.10 -21.30 23.45
C MET A 1111 2.83 -20.27 24.29
N VAL A 1112 2.28 -19.07 24.37
CA VAL A 1112 2.76 -18.06 25.30
C VAL A 1112 2.31 -18.45 26.72
N PRO A 1113 3.20 -18.46 27.73
CA PRO A 1113 2.85 -18.86 29.08
C PRO A 1113 1.71 -18.01 29.64
N THR A 1114 0.69 -18.65 30.21
CA THR A 1114 -0.36 -17.97 30.99
C THR A 1114 -0.18 -18.27 32.47
N THR A 1115 -0.83 -17.49 33.34
CA THR A 1115 -0.84 -17.72 34.81
C THR A 1115 -1.44 -19.08 35.21
N GLN A 1116 -2.05 -19.81 34.26
CA GLN A 1116 -2.71 -21.10 34.48
C GLN A 1116 -1.88 -22.32 33.99
N THR A 1117 -0.77 -22.12 33.26
CA THR A 1117 0.03 -23.20 32.66
C THR A 1117 1.39 -23.35 33.36
N LEU A 1118 1.57 -24.35 34.22
CA LEU A 1118 2.87 -24.70 34.82
C LEU A 1118 3.22 -26.16 34.48
N GLY A 1119 4.37 -26.37 33.81
CA GLY A 1119 4.94 -27.68 33.49
C GLY A 1119 6.13 -28.06 34.38
N ALA A 1120 6.50 -29.34 34.40
CA ALA A 1120 7.65 -29.87 35.14
C ALA A 1120 9.00 -29.59 34.41
N PRO A 1121 10.15 -29.51 35.12
CA PRO A 1121 11.45 -29.13 34.55
C PRO A 1121 11.96 -30.06 33.45
N VAL A 1122 12.60 -29.50 32.41
CA VAL A 1122 13.24 -30.25 31.30
C VAL A 1122 14.70 -29.83 31.17
N ASP A 1123 15.62 -30.80 31.22
CA ASP A 1123 17.05 -30.61 30.95
C ASP A 1123 17.32 -30.83 29.45
N LEU A 1124 17.74 -29.77 28.75
CA LEU A 1124 18.01 -29.78 27.30
C LEU A 1124 19.30 -30.51 26.93
N MET A 1125 20.21 -30.74 27.89
CA MET A 1125 21.57 -31.23 27.67
C MET A 1125 21.83 -32.48 28.53
N GLY A 1126 21.04 -33.54 28.35
CA GLY A 1126 21.32 -34.82 28.98
C GLY A 1126 22.76 -35.29 28.69
N SER A 1127 23.52 -35.57 29.75
CA SER A 1127 24.86 -36.14 29.69
C SER A 1127 24.85 -37.46 28.92
N ALA A 1128 25.56 -37.50 27.80
CA ALA A 1128 25.91 -38.76 27.15
C ALA A 1128 27.00 -39.45 27.98
N ASP A 1129 26.63 -40.43 28.79
CA ASP A 1129 27.48 -41.59 29.08
C ASP A 1129 26.62 -42.84 28.95
N GLY A 1130 26.93 -43.60 27.90
CA GLY A 1130 26.14 -44.73 27.42
C GLY A 1130 26.37 -46.02 28.20
N ASP A 1131 25.42 -46.90 27.98
CA ASP A 1131 25.48 -48.33 28.21
C ASP A 1131 26.87 -48.93 27.92
N ALA A 1132 27.53 -49.41 28.98
CA ALA A 1132 28.58 -50.40 28.90
C ALA A 1132 28.58 -51.23 30.19
N ASN A 1133 27.75 -52.28 30.23
CA ASN A 1133 28.13 -53.62 30.72
C ASN A 1133 26.93 -54.57 30.72
N ALA A 1134 26.77 -55.29 29.62
CA ALA A 1134 26.04 -56.54 29.56
C ALA A 1134 26.92 -57.60 28.89
N SER A 1135 27.84 -58.18 29.65
CA SER A 1135 28.40 -59.52 29.41
C SER A 1135 29.26 -59.96 30.61
N ASP A 1136 28.69 -60.66 31.57
CA ASP A 1136 29.20 -62.01 31.87
C ASP A 1136 28.19 -62.79 32.72
N GLY A 1137 27.79 -63.96 32.22
CA GLY A 1137 27.00 -64.94 32.94
C GLY A 1137 27.91 -66.08 33.35
N GLY A 1138 28.16 -66.23 34.64
CA GLY A 1138 29.02 -67.29 35.19
C GLY A 1138 28.65 -67.64 36.63
N GLN A 1139 27.88 -68.72 36.75
CA GLN A 1139 27.58 -69.53 37.94
C GLN A 1139 28.52 -69.39 39.15
N GLN A 1140 27.96 -69.14 40.36
CA GLN A 1140 28.25 -70.00 41.51
C GLN A 1140 27.23 -69.88 42.66
N GLN A 1141 26.93 -71.06 43.21
CA GLN A 1141 26.02 -71.38 44.31
C GLN A 1141 26.55 -70.95 45.69
N ARG A 1142 25.60 -70.93 46.66
CA ARG A 1142 25.77 -71.02 48.13
C ARG A 1142 26.31 -69.73 48.78
N ASN A 1143 25.76 -69.18 49.87
CA ASN A 1143 25.10 -69.79 51.03
C ASN A 1143 24.50 -68.66 51.88
N ASP A 1144 23.39 -68.95 52.55
CA ASP A 1144 22.97 -68.28 53.78
C ASP A 1144 24.00 -68.54 54.90
N ASN A 1145 24.34 -67.49 55.67
CA ASN A 1145 24.35 -67.48 57.15
C ASN A 1145 24.96 -66.18 57.69
N GLU A 1146 24.24 -65.56 58.65
CA GLU A 1146 24.70 -64.95 59.92
C GLU A 1146 25.83 -63.89 59.84
N GLU A 1147 25.85 -62.75 60.54
CA GLU A 1147 25.14 -62.24 61.71
C GLU A 1147 25.54 -60.75 61.91
N ALA A 1148 24.64 -59.96 62.51
CA ALA A 1148 24.89 -58.87 63.46
C ALA A 1148 25.78 -57.64 63.09
N MET A 1149 25.15 -56.46 62.98
CA MET A 1149 25.04 -55.51 64.11
C MET A 1149 23.96 -54.43 63.83
N ALA A 1150 23.08 -54.30 64.82
CA ALA A 1150 21.87 -53.48 64.98
C ALA A 1150 22.01 -51.97 64.75
N ASP A 1151 20.95 -51.20 64.48
CA ASP A 1151 19.51 -51.45 64.23
C ASP A 1151 18.95 -50.29 63.37
#